data_AF-A0A8H4RVJ7-F1
#
_entry.id   AF-A0A8H4RVJ7-F1
#
_cell.length_a   1.000
_cell.length_b   1.000
_cell.length_c   1.000
_cell.angle_alpha   90.00
_cell.angle_beta   90.00
_cell.angle_gamma   90.00
#
_symmetry.space_group_name_H-M   'P 1'
#
loop_
_entity.id
_entity.type
_entity.pdbx_description
1 polymer ?
#
loop_
_entity_poly.entity_id
_entity_poly.type
_entity_poly.pdbx_seq_one_letter_code
_entity_poly.pdbx_strand_id
1 'polypeptide(L)'
;MVAKKRIQLCFLETACTGSYMASGQWRSTTDNGKTKDRLKYYTDLAKLAEKGKISCVFLANWYVGFDVYNDSLDTMLKAGHQVGHLDPVPIISAMAAVTKTVAFAAIVSTSYVNPYILARLFSTLNHITNGRVGWNIVTSYTKGTAKAMGHDEVIPRDERYLVADVYMKVAYKLWESSWGPESIVWSDKVAFDPTQIKKIEHKGKYFKMSGRSQIHSSPQRTPVLFQAGTSKSGTAFAGRHAEAMFLNPCTVNQAKKVIAEARTAAASKGRDPQSLKFSPCIVPIIGRTEGEAKAKYETAKSYADVIGGLAQFPGYTVIDMNVSPMDEPSSPSTLKGGYRKQVISTITMTTTATPQSTLSFPRETFAKLSPHPYLLAHLRPTTNSPSKRANGRQTAQFRTPHINNGSLTHAEGSAVVRIGDTTVVCGIRGEILLASNVPNYRVEQGGEGREGYNEAKELDLLVPNIELATGCSPQFLPGQPPSTLAQSLSTRVYSLLHSSGLVDSKDLKIWYAPPQFSAKDQDDDKMDESGEEEEEELEVLEPEVKAFWTLYIDILFISLDGNPFDAAWAAVMSALKDVRLPKAYWDPDREMILCEDSVELSKKLSLKGCPVAVTSLVFRAKEQKQSREKRYWILVDPDTFEEGLCDESVTVVVDCGGGETKLLGIEKAGGTVVGKKELRSIVEIAEKRWTEMSTLLNG
;
A
#
# COMPACT_ATOMS: atom_id res chain seq x y z
N MET A 1 -27.61 -1.65 -14.55
CA MET A 1 -26.34 -1.06 -14.06
C MET A 1 -26.49 -0.73 -12.59
N VAL A 2 -25.68 -1.32 -11.70
CA VAL A 2 -25.68 -0.94 -10.28
C VAL A 2 -25.12 0.48 -10.17
N ALA A 3 -25.88 1.42 -9.61
CA ALA A 3 -25.44 2.80 -9.44
C ALA A 3 -24.11 2.86 -8.67
N LYS A 4 -23.10 3.56 -9.22
CA LYS A 4 -21.80 3.73 -8.57
C LYS A 4 -21.99 4.40 -7.21
N LYS A 5 -21.47 3.78 -6.14
CA LYS A 5 -21.50 4.34 -4.78
C LYS A 5 -20.69 5.64 -4.75
N ARG A 6 -21.28 6.72 -4.21
CA ARG A 6 -20.60 8.01 -4.03
C ARG A 6 -20.02 8.13 -2.62
N ILE A 7 -18.82 8.67 -2.51
CA ILE A 7 -18.24 9.07 -1.23
C ILE A 7 -18.95 10.34 -0.77
N GLN A 8 -19.49 10.32 0.44
CA GLN A 8 -20.06 11.50 1.09
C GLN A 8 -18.90 12.23 1.78
N LEU A 9 -18.72 13.51 1.46
CA LEU A 9 -17.69 14.34 2.06
C LEU A 9 -18.35 15.26 3.08
N CYS A 10 -17.76 15.33 4.27
CA CYS A 10 -18.20 16.24 5.33
C CYS A 10 -17.05 17.16 5.70
N PHE A 11 -17.33 18.45 5.86
CA PHE A 11 -16.40 19.35 6.53
C PHE A 11 -16.48 19.10 8.03
N LEU A 12 -15.35 18.79 8.65
CA LEU A 12 -15.24 18.63 10.10
C LEU A 12 -14.70 19.94 10.68
N GLU A 13 -15.48 20.57 11.55
CA GLU A 13 -15.15 21.88 12.10
C GLU A 13 -15.58 21.97 13.58
N THR A 14 -15.06 22.93 14.33
CA THR A 14 -15.54 23.31 15.65
C THR A 14 -15.89 24.78 15.68
N ALA A 15 -16.85 25.11 16.55
CA ALA A 15 -17.21 26.50 16.80
C ALA A 15 -16.27 27.13 17.84
N CYS A 16 -14.95 27.15 17.61
CA CYS A 16 -13.98 27.73 18.55
C CYS A 16 -13.05 28.73 17.86
N THR A 17 -12.65 29.79 18.55
CA THR A 17 -11.63 30.72 18.03
C THR A 17 -10.26 30.05 18.05
N GLY A 18 -9.59 30.05 16.90
CA GLY A 18 -8.29 29.42 16.70
C GLY A 18 -8.37 28.03 16.05
N SER A 19 -7.45 27.16 16.45
CA SER A 19 -7.21 25.86 15.82
C SER A 19 -8.09 24.75 16.43
N TYR A 20 -8.54 23.81 15.58
CA TYR A 20 -9.27 22.62 16.01
C TYR A 20 -8.38 21.37 16.10
N MET A 21 -7.84 20.92 14.97
CA MET A 21 -7.01 19.70 14.89
C MET A 21 -5.53 19.99 14.69
N ALA A 22 -5.19 21.19 14.23
CA ALA A 22 -3.83 21.55 13.86
C ALA A 22 -3.33 22.71 14.72
N SER A 23 -2.78 22.39 15.90
CA SER A 23 -2.29 23.38 16.86
C SER A 23 -1.25 24.31 16.23
N GLY A 24 -1.39 25.61 16.48
CA GLY A 24 -0.47 26.65 16.02
C GLY A 24 -0.72 27.20 14.61
N GLN A 25 -1.63 26.61 13.82
CA GLN A 25 -1.92 27.08 12.45
C GLN A 25 -2.52 28.49 12.40
N TRP A 26 -3.15 28.95 13.48
CA TRP A 26 -3.68 30.33 13.59
C TRP A 26 -2.61 31.42 13.37
N ARG A 27 -1.32 31.07 13.48
CA ARG A 27 -0.19 31.97 13.20
C ARG A 27 0.00 32.22 11.69
N SER A 28 -0.50 31.34 10.83
CA SER A 28 -0.52 31.56 9.40
C SER A 28 -1.37 32.77 9.04
N THR A 29 -0.90 33.59 8.10
CA THR A 29 -1.64 34.76 7.60
C THR A 29 -2.84 34.37 6.73
N THR A 30 -2.87 33.13 6.24
CA THR A 30 -3.96 32.59 5.42
C THR A 30 -5.01 31.83 6.24
N ASP A 31 -4.76 31.61 7.54
CA ASP A 31 -5.71 30.94 8.43
C ASP A 31 -6.77 31.91 8.95
N ASN A 32 -8.04 31.52 8.82
CA ASN A 32 -9.18 32.33 9.26
C ASN A 32 -9.71 31.92 10.65
N GLY A 33 -9.01 31.05 11.38
CA GLY A 33 -9.44 30.51 12.67
C GLY A 33 -9.70 31.60 13.73
N LYS A 34 -9.01 32.74 13.64
CA LYS A 34 -9.22 33.92 14.50
C LYS A 34 -10.58 34.60 14.31
N THR A 35 -11.28 34.32 13.21
CA THR A 35 -12.55 34.95 12.85
C THR A 35 -13.76 34.05 13.09
N LYS A 36 -13.54 32.86 13.66
CA LYS A 36 -14.59 31.87 13.98
C LYS A 36 -15.59 32.35 15.02
N ASP A 37 -15.36 33.49 15.67
CA ASP A 37 -16.33 34.15 16.54
C ASP A 37 -17.25 35.15 15.80
N ARG A 38 -17.15 35.22 14.47
CA ARG A 38 -18.00 36.07 13.62
C ARG A 38 -18.90 35.24 12.73
N LEU A 39 -20.16 35.65 12.61
CA LEU A 39 -21.18 34.98 11.81
C LEU A 39 -20.75 34.76 10.35
N LYS A 40 -20.05 35.75 9.78
CA LYS A 40 -19.58 35.72 8.39
C LYS A 40 -18.74 34.48 8.07
N TYR A 41 -17.90 34.04 9.01
CA TYR A 41 -17.06 32.84 8.84
C TYR A 41 -17.92 31.61 8.49
N TYR A 42 -18.97 31.36 9.29
CA TYR A 42 -19.83 30.19 9.10
C TYR A 42 -20.73 30.32 7.87
N THR A 43 -21.23 31.51 7.57
CA THR A 43 -22.01 31.71 6.32
C THR A 43 -21.16 31.48 5.07
N ASP A 44 -19.89 31.86 5.10
CA ASP A 44 -18.97 31.64 3.98
C ASP A 44 -18.55 30.16 3.90
N LEU A 45 -18.31 29.51 5.04
CA LEU A 45 -18.07 28.05 5.11
C LEU A 45 -19.25 27.26 4.52
N ALA A 46 -20.48 27.64 4.86
CA ALA A 46 -21.68 26.97 4.36
C ALA A 46 -21.85 27.15 2.84
N LYS A 47 -21.63 28.38 2.33
CA LYS A 47 -21.63 28.65 0.87
C LYS A 47 -20.53 27.87 0.15
N LEU A 48 -19.35 27.76 0.75
CA LEU A 48 -18.25 26.97 0.21
C LEU A 48 -18.61 25.47 0.16
N ALA A 49 -19.20 24.95 1.22
CA ALA A 49 -19.67 23.57 1.29
C ALA A 49 -20.73 23.27 0.23
N GLU A 50 -21.73 24.15 0.07
CA GLU A 50 -22.76 24.05 -0.97
C GLU A 50 -22.15 24.07 -2.38
N LYS A 51 -21.27 25.03 -2.67
CA LYS A 51 -20.55 25.12 -3.96
C LYS A 51 -19.72 23.87 -4.25
N GLY A 52 -19.07 23.33 -3.22
CA GLY A 52 -18.24 22.13 -3.29
C GLY A 52 -19.02 20.81 -3.32
N LYS A 53 -20.37 20.84 -3.28
CA LYS A 53 -21.23 19.65 -3.16
C LYS A 53 -20.87 18.77 -1.95
N ILE A 54 -20.42 19.40 -0.88
CA ILE A 54 -20.16 18.77 0.41
C ILE A 54 -21.50 18.34 1.01
N SER A 55 -21.54 17.16 1.58
CA SER A 55 -22.77 16.52 2.06
C SER A 55 -23.21 17.14 3.39
N CYS A 56 -22.26 17.43 4.28
CA CYS A 56 -22.55 17.97 5.61
C CYS A 56 -21.42 18.87 6.13
N VAL A 57 -21.77 19.93 6.84
CA VAL A 57 -20.85 20.61 7.78
C VAL A 57 -21.09 20.03 9.16
N PHE A 58 -20.07 19.39 9.73
CA PHE A 58 -20.12 18.68 11.00
C PHE A 58 -19.38 19.48 12.06
N LEU A 59 -20.11 19.99 13.05
CA LEU A 59 -19.63 20.84 14.13
C LEU A 59 -19.37 20.02 15.41
N ALA A 60 -18.10 19.75 15.67
CA ALA A 60 -17.65 19.19 16.94
C ALA A 60 -17.74 20.21 18.09
N ASN A 61 -17.90 19.72 19.32
CA ASN A 61 -18.17 20.56 20.48
C ASN A 61 -17.67 19.96 21.80
N TRP A 62 -17.19 20.84 22.68
CA TRP A 62 -16.89 20.59 24.08
C TRP A 62 -17.40 21.77 24.90
N TYR A 63 -17.97 21.50 26.07
CA TYR A 63 -18.49 22.56 26.94
C TYR A 63 -17.39 23.27 27.73
N VAL A 64 -16.28 22.59 27.99
CA VAL A 64 -15.12 23.12 28.73
C VAL A 64 -13.86 22.71 27.98
N GLY A 65 -12.89 23.62 27.92
CA GLY A 65 -11.58 23.37 27.32
C GLY A 65 -10.79 22.28 28.04
N PHE A 66 -9.72 21.80 27.43
CA PHE A 66 -8.90 20.74 28.00
C PHE A 66 -7.90 21.29 29.01
N ASP A 67 -8.17 21.02 30.29
CA ASP A 67 -7.40 21.43 31.46
C ASP A 67 -6.56 20.30 32.05
N VAL A 68 -6.43 19.16 31.35
CA VAL A 68 -5.79 17.95 31.88
C VAL A 68 -4.26 18.10 31.94
N TYR A 69 -3.66 18.75 30.95
CA TYR A 69 -2.20 18.91 30.88
C TYR A 69 -1.73 19.93 31.91
N ASN A 70 -0.90 19.51 32.87
CA ASN A 70 -0.45 20.33 34.01
C ASN A 70 -1.61 20.88 34.88
N ASP A 71 -2.77 20.20 34.89
CA ASP A 71 -3.97 20.65 35.60
C ASP A 71 -4.34 22.12 35.30
N SER A 72 -4.07 22.57 34.07
CA SER A 72 -4.26 23.96 33.65
C SER A 72 -4.70 24.07 32.18
N LEU A 73 -5.57 25.05 31.92
CA LEU A 73 -6.00 25.40 30.56
C LEU A 73 -4.99 26.29 29.82
N ASP A 74 -3.98 26.83 30.52
CA ASP A 74 -3.08 27.86 29.98
C ASP A 74 -2.35 27.43 28.71
N THR A 75 -1.96 26.15 28.61
CA THR A 75 -1.25 25.64 27.44
C THR A 75 -2.14 25.65 26.20
N MET A 76 -3.41 25.26 26.36
CA MET A 76 -4.40 25.31 25.26
C MET A 76 -4.73 26.75 24.86
N LEU A 77 -4.81 27.67 25.84
CA LEU A 77 -5.01 29.09 25.60
C LEU A 77 -3.87 29.72 24.82
N LYS A 78 -2.62 29.47 25.22
CA LYS A 78 -1.41 29.96 24.52
C LYS A 78 -1.32 29.39 23.10
N ALA A 79 -1.66 28.11 22.93
CA ALA A 79 -1.68 27.46 21.63
C ALA A 79 -2.84 27.92 20.73
N GLY A 80 -3.81 28.67 21.26
CA GLY A 80 -5.00 29.09 20.54
C GLY A 80 -5.79 27.88 20.01
N HIS A 81 -5.88 26.82 20.80
CA HIS A 81 -6.37 25.52 20.35
C HIS A 81 -7.59 25.08 21.14
N GLN A 82 -8.73 24.85 20.48
CA GLN A 82 -9.99 24.48 21.13
C GLN A 82 -10.37 25.41 22.31
N VAL A 83 -10.23 26.73 22.10
CA VAL A 83 -10.55 27.77 23.09
C VAL A 83 -11.51 28.80 22.50
N GLY A 84 -12.16 29.60 23.36
CA GLY A 84 -13.18 30.54 22.89
C GLY A 84 -14.32 29.83 22.15
N HIS A 85 -14.85 28.76 22.74
CA HIS A 85 -15.94 27.99 22.16
C HIS A 85 -17.25 28.80 22.15
N LEU A 86 -17.90 28.81 21.00
CA LEU A 86 -19.31 29.16 20.83
C LEU A 86 -20.15 27.88 20.89
N ASP A 87 -21.45 28.04 21.16
CA ASP A 87 -22.41 26.96 20.95
C ASP A 87 -22.59 26.73 19.44
N PRO A 88 -22.32 25.53 18.90
CA PRO A 88 -22.49 25.24 17.48
C PRO A 88 -23.95 25.23 17.02
N VAL A 89 -24.91 24.97 17.91
CA VAL A 89 -26.30 24.76 17.52
C VAL A 89 -26.95 26.03 16.95
N PRO A 90 -26.88 27.21 17.60
CA PRO A 90 -27.42 28.46 17.04
C PRO A 90 -26.85 28.80 15.66
N ILE A 91 -25.58 28.49 15.43
CA ILE A 91 -24.84 28.81 14.20
C ILE A 91 -25.45 28.10 12.98
N ILE A 92 -26.04 26.92 13.16
CA ILE A 92 -26.69 26.15 12.09
C ILE A 92 -27.77 26.97 11.39
N SER A 93 -28.56 27.75 12.13
CA SER A 93 -29.66 28.53 11.55
C SER A 93 -29.17 29.53 10.49
N ALA A 94 -28.06 30.22 10.76
CA ALA A 94 -27.46 31.17 9.84
C ALA A 94 -26.82 30.50 8.62
N MET A 95 -26.16 29.35 8.82
CA MET A 95 -25.62 28.56 7.71
C MET A 95 -26.73 28.00 6.81
N ALA A 96 -27.83 27.54 7.40
CA ALA A 96 -28.97 27.02 6.68
C ALA A 96 -29.68 28.08 5.84
N ALA A 97 -29.74 29.33 6.32
CA ALA A 97 -30.36 30.46 5.61
C ALA A 97 -29.65 30.83 4.30
N VAL A 98 -28.36 30.50 4.15
CA VAL A 98 -27.55 30.84 2.96
C VAL A 98 -27.26 29.64 2.06
N THR A 99 -27.93 28.50 2.29
CA THR A 99 -27.70 27.24 1.58
C THR A 99 -28.99 26.52 1.24
N LYS A 100 -28.94 25.54 0.32
CA LYS A 100 -30.12 24.82 -0.16
C LYS A 100 -30.05 23.32 0.10
N THR A 101 -28.88 22.71 -0.05
CA THR A 101 -28.74 21.25 -0.07
C THR A 101 -27.78 20.70 0.98
N VAL A 102 -26.76 21.45 1.39
CA VAL A 102 -25.81 20.97 2.41
C VAL A 102 -26.51 20.73 3.75
N ALA A 103 -26.18 19.63 4.42
CA ALA A 103 -26.68 19.33 5.76
C ALA A 103 -25.76 19.88 6.87
N PHE A 104 -26.28 19.92 8.09
CA PHE A 104 -25.55 20.40 9.27
C PHE A 104 -25.70 19.42 10.42
N ALA A 105 -24.59 18.96 10.98
CA ALA A 105 -24.59 18.12 12.17
C ALA A 105 -23.87 18.82 13.31
N ALA A 106 -24.40 18.75 14.52
CA ALA A 106 -23.73 19.27 15.71
C ALA A 106 -23.66 18.25 16.84
N ILE A 107 -22.60 18.37 17.64
CA ILE A 107 -22.42 17.61 18.87
C ILE A 107 -23.23 18.25 20.00
N VAL A 108 -24.15 17.46 20.58
CA VAL A 108 -24.83 17.79 21.84
C VAL A 108 -24.80 16.56 22.74
N SER A 109 -24.43 16.76 24.02
CA SER A 109 -24.23 15.67 24.96
C SER A 109 -25.52 15.20 25.61
N THR A 110 -25.68 13.89 25.76
CA THR A 110 -26.78 13.29 26.53
C THR A 110 -26.54 13.33 28.03
N SER A 111 -25.36 13.74 28.49
CA SER A 111 -24.97 13.67 29.90
C SER A 111 -25.61 14.77 30.75
N TYR A 112 -25.80 15.96 30.19
CA TYR A 112 -26.17 17.15 30.97
C TYR A 112 -27.36 17.94 30.40
N VAL A 113 -27.65 17.81 29.09
CA VAL A 113 -28.77 18.51 28.47
C VAL A 113 -30.06 17.71 28.66
N ASN A 114 -31.13 18.33 29.15
CA ASN A 114 -32.41 17.64 29.32
C ASN A 114 -33.00 17.15 27.98
N PRO A 115 -33.48 15.89 27.87
CA PRO A 115 -34.01 15.32 26.63
C PRO A 115 -35.21 16.07 26.04
N TYR A 116 -36.05 16.67 26.89
CA TYR A 116 -37.19 17.45 26.42
C TYR A 116 -36.77 18.74 25.72
N ILE A 117 -35.75 19.43 26.27
CA ILE A 117 -35.17 20.63 25.67
C ILE A 117 -34.45 20.28 24.37
N LEU A 118 -33.68 19.19 24.36
CA LEU A 118 -32.98 18.71 23.17
C LEU A 118 -33.95 18.33 22.05
N ALA A 119 -35.04 17.63 22.37
CA ALA A 119 -36.05 17.25 21.39
C ALA A 119 -36.65 18.49 20.71
N ARG A 120 -36.99 19.52 21.49
CA ARG A 120 -37.48 20.80 20.96
C ARG A 120 -36.42 21.47 20.07
N LEU A 121 -35.17 21.52 20.53
CA LEU A 121 -34.08 22.19 19.83
C LEU A 121 -33.85 21.59 18.43
N PHE A 122 -33.71 20.27 18.33
CA PHE A 122 -33.52 19.61 17.04
C PHE A 122 -34.77 19.63 16.17
N SER A 123 -35.98 19.57 16.73
CA SER A 123 -37.21 19.77 15.94
C SER A 123 -37.27 21.17 15.32
N THR A 124 -36.87 22.21 16.07
CA THR A 124 -36.77 23.58 15.54
C THR A 124 -35.79 23.63 14.39
N LEU A 125 -34.57 23.11 14.57
CA LEU A 125 -33.58 23.06 13.50
C LEU A 125 -34.10 22.28 12.29
N ASN A 126 -34.77 21.16 12.52
CA ASN A 126 -35.28 20.31 11.45
C ASN A 126 -36.31 21.04 10.57
N HIS A 127 -37.20 21.84 11.19
CA HIS A 127 -38.12 22.71 10.47
C HIS A 127 -37.39 23.81 9.71
N ILE A 128 -36.59 24.64 10.38
CA ILE A 128 -35.98 25.82 9.74
C ILE A 128 -34.91 25.48 8.70
N THR A 129 -34.34 24.27 8.77
CA THR A 129 -33.40 23.77 7.77
C THR A 129 -34.05 22.96 6.66
N ASN A 130 -35.38 22.73 6.71
CA ASN A 130 -36.11 21.85 5.79
C ASN A 130 -35.54 20.42 5.75
N GLY A 131 -35.32 19.81 6.91
CA GLY A 131 -34.90 18.41 6.97
C GLY A 131 -33.40 18.18 6.74
N ARG A 132 -32.54 19.15 7.07
CA ARG A 132 -31.10 19.10 6.79
C ARG A 132 -30.24 19.08 8.06
N VAL A 133 -30.77 18.57 9.17
CA VAL A 133 -30.06 18.57 10.45
C VAL A 133 -29.69 17.15 10.92
N GLY A 134 -28.50 17.02 11.47
CA GLY A 134 -28.02 15.84 12.16
C GLY A 134 -27.62 16.12 13.60
N TRP A 135 -27.69 15.10 14.44
CA TRP A 135 -27.22 15.13 15.82
C TRP A 135 -26.14 14.10 16.00
N ASN A 136 -24.93 14.53 16.38
CA ASN A 136 -23.91 13.60 16.86
C ASN A 136 -24.05 13.37 18.36
N ILE A 137 -24.47 12.16 18.71
CA ILE A 137 -24.76 11.73 20.07
C ILE A 137 -23.45 11.41 20.77
N VAL A 138 -23.13 12.16 21.83
CA VAL A 138 -21.95 11.92 22.66
C VAL A 138 -22.31 11.84 24.13
N THR A 139 -21.50 11.09 24.87
CA THR A 139 -21.49 11.10 26.33
C THR A 139 -20.27 11.87 26.79
N SER A 140 -20.44 13.05 27.38
CA SER A 140 -19.35 13.87 27.90
C SER A 140 -18.49 13.11 28.90
N TYR A 141 -17.17 13.31 28.88
CA TYR A 141 -16.21 12.50 29.64
C TYR A 141 -15.21 13.30 30.48
N THR A 142 -15.16 14.63 30.33
CA THR A 142 -14.18 15.48 31.01
C THR A 142 -14.67 15.90 32.40
N LYS A 143 -13.74 15.96 33.37
CA LYS A 143 -14.03 16.43 34.73
C LYS A 143 -14.43 17.90 34.75
N GLY A 144 -13.73 18.75 33.98
CA GLY A 144 -14.07 20.17 33.86
C GLY A 144 -15.54 20.39 33.45
N THR A 145 -16.05 19.61 32.49
CA THR A 145 -17.48 19.70 32.12
C THR A 145 -18.40 19.21 33.23
N ALA A 146 -18.08 18.12 33.94
CA ALA A 146 -18.91 17.65 35.06
C ALA A 146 -19.05 18.75 36.12
N LYS A 147 -17.92 19.33 36.56
CA LYS A 147 -17.89 20.43 37.54
C LYS A 147 -18.66 21.66 37.07
N ALA A 148 -18.43 22.09 35.82
CA ALA A 148 -19.15 23.23 35.24
C ALA A 148 -20.67 23.01 35.14
N MET A 149 -21.11 21.75 35.06
CA MET A 149 -22.52 21.36 35.02
C MET A 149 -23.08 21.01 36.41
N GLY A 150 -22.35 21.32 37.49
CA GLY A 150 -22.81 21.13 38.87
C GLY A 150 -22.70 19.70 39.39
N HIS A 151 -21.81 18.87 38.81
CA HIS A 151 -21.53 17.51 39.26
C HIS A 151 -20.11 17.39 39.81
N ASP A 152 -19.95 16.68 40.92
CA ASP A 152 -18.62 16.48 41.55
C ASP A 152 -17.70 15.60 40.68
N GLU A 153 -18.26 14.57 40.06
CA GLU A 153 -17.50 13.56 39.31
C GLU A 153 -18.17 13.19 37.99
N VAL A 154 -17.37 12.62 37.07
CA VAL A 154 -17.86 12.10 35.79
C VAL A 154 -18.52 10.75 36.00
N ILE A 155 -19.76 10.57 35.51
CA ILE A 155 -20.45 9.27 35.54
C ILE A 155 -19.60 8.21 34.80
N PRO A 156 -19.45 6.98 35.35
CA PRO A 156 -18.69 5.91 34.71
C PRO A 156 -19.11 5.65 33.25
N ARG A 157 -18.14 5.36 32.38
CA ARG A 157 -18.34 5.28 30.92
C ARG A 157 -19.50 4.38 30.50
N ASP A 158 -19.59 3.16 31.04
CA ASP A 158 -20.62 2.22 30.61
C ASP A 158 -22.01 2.63 31.13
N GLU A 159 -22.08 3.21 32.33
CA GLU A 159 -23.33 3.80 32.84
C GLU A 159 -23.77 5.00 32.00
N ARG A 160 -22.85 5.85 31.52
CA ARG A 160 -23.20 6.95 30.60
C ARG A 160 -23.92 6.45 29.35
N TYR A 161 -23.52 5.30 28.79
CA TYR A 161 -24.21 4.71 27.64
C TYR A 161 -25.56 4.09 28.00
N LEU A 162 -25.74 3.58 29.23
CA LEU A 162 -27.06 3.15 29.72
C LEU A 162 -28.01 4.34 29.86
N VAL A 163 -27.53 5.45 30.43
CA VAL A 163 -28.27 6.72 30.53
C VAL A 163 -28.63 7.22 29.13
N ALA A 164 -27.66 7.25 28.20
CA ALA A 164 -27.88 7.65 26.82
C ALA A 164 -28.93 6.78 26.11
N ASP A 165 -28.99 5.47 26.38
CA ASP A 165 -30.01 4.60 25.78
C ASP A 165 -31.42 4.96 26.25
N VAL A 166 -31.59 5.29 27.53
CA VAL A 166 -32.87 5.77 28.06
C VAL A 166 -33.18 7.18 27.53
N TYR A 167 -32.16 8.03 27.38
CA TYR A 167 -32.29 9.35 26.77
C TYR A 167 -32.90 9.26 25.36
N MET A 168 -32.33 8.40 24.50
CA MET A 168 -32.81 8.20 23.14
C MET A 168 -34.26 7.71 23.13
N LYS A 169 -34.63 6.80 24.04
CA LYS A 169 -36.03 6.33 24.16
C LYS A 169 -36.99 7.48 24.48
N VAL A 170 -36.60 8.44 25.32
CA VAL A 170 -37.41 9.63 25.61
C VAL A 170 -37.49 10.53 24.37
N ALA A 171 -36.35 10.81 23.73
CA ALA A 171 -36.28 11.64 22.53
C ALA A 171 -37.13 11.08 21.37
N TYR A 172 -37.02 9.78 21.07
CA TYR A 172 -37.84 9.12 20.05
C TYR A 172 -39.33 9.19 20.36
N LYS A 173 -39.74 9.01 21.62
CA LYS A 173 -41.16 9.17 21.99
C LYS A 173 -41.65 10.60 21.72
N LEU A 174 -40.82 11.61 21.94
CA LEU A 174 -41.16 13.00 21.67
C LEU A 174 -41.24 13.30 20.16
N TRP A 175 -40.26 12.87 19.37
CA TRP A 175 -40.21 13.12 17.92
C TRP A 175 -41.19 12.26 17.11
N GLU A 176 -41.25 10.97 17.40
CA GLU A 176 -41.97 10.01 16.55
C GLU A 176 -43.40 9.79 16.99
N SER A 177 -43.67 9.88 18.29
CA SER A 177 -44.95 9.42 18.85
C SER A 177 -45.84 10.53 19.40
N SER A 178 -45.31 11.67 19.82
CA SER A 178 -46.16 12.66 20.51
C SER A 178 -47.20 13.31 19.59
N TRP A 179 -46.88 13.46 18.30
CA TRP A 179 -47.76 14.02 17.26
C TRP A 179 -47.92 13.01 16.11
N GLY A 180 -49.17 12.68 15.79
CA GLY A 180 -49.55 11.80 14.69
C GLY A 180 -49.34 12.45 13.30
N PRO A 181 -49.32 11.66 12.22
CA PRO A 181 -49.12 12.17 10.86
C PRO A 181 -50.21 13.15 10.43
N GLU A 182 -51.46 12.89 10.80
CA GLU A 182 -52.64 13.73 10.48
C GLU A 182 -52.91 14.81 11.54
N SER A 183 -51.91 15.16 12.36
CA SER A 183 -52.10 16.13 13.44
C SER A 183 -52.23 17.58 12.96
N ILE A 184 -51.84 17.88 11.71
CA ILE A 184 -51.89 19.22 11.13
C ILE A 184 -53.04 19.27 10.12
N VAL A 185 -54.04 20.11 10.37
CA VAL A 185 -55.29 20.14 9.60
C VAL A 185 -55.47 21.46 8.85
N TRP A 186 -55.18 22.60 9.50
CA TRP A 186 -55.39 23.94 8.94
C TRP A 186 -56.75 24.14 8.23
N SER A 187 -57.84 23.81 8.93
CA SER A 187 -59.22 24.10 8.51
C SER A 187 -59.75 25.40 9.12
N ASP A 188 -60.97 25.79 8.76
CA ASP A 188 -61.69 26.94 9.32
C ASP A 188 -61.89 26.85 10.85
N LYS A 189 -61.97 25.64 11.40
CA LYS A 189 -62.26 25.39 12.83
C LYS A 189 -61.13 24.72 13.61
N VAL A 190 -60.23 24.01 12.92
CA VAL A 190 -59.20 23.19 13.56
C VAL A 190 -57.87 23.38 12.84
N ALA A 191 -56.88 23.93 13.55
CA ALA A 191 -55.50 24.01 13.07
C ALA A 191 -54.76 22.68 13.28
N PHE A 192 -54.91 22.05 14.45
CA PHE A 192 -54.30 20.78 14.79
C PHE A 192 -55.31 19.84 15.47
N ASP A 193 -55.39 18.58 15.05
CA ASP A 193 -56.32 17.59 15.61
C ASP A 193 -55.80 17.07 16.98
N PRO A 194 -56.48 17.39 18.11
CA PRO A 194 -56.05 16.96 19.43
C PRO A 194 -56.09 15.43 19.63
N THR A 195 -56.89 14.70 18.86
CA THR A 195 -56.95 13.22 18.94
C THR A 195 -55.68 12.57 18.43
N GLN A 196 -54.94 13.26 17.56
CA GLN A 196 -53.64 12.86 17.03
C GLN A 196 -52.46 13.29 17.91
N ILE A 197 -52.69 13.98 19.03
CA ILE A 197 -51.62 14.56 19.87
C ILE A 197 -51.66 13.97 21.28
N LYS A 198 -50.72 13.06 21.55
CA LYS A 198 -50.64 12.37 22.84
C LYS A 198 -49.54 12.91 23.74
N LYS A 199 -49.85 12.92 25.04
CA LYS A 199 -48.89 13.17 26.12
C LYS A 199 -47.99 11.94 26.26
N ILE A 200 -46.69 12.18 26.38
CA ILE A 200 -45.71 11.14 26.64
C ILE A 200 -45.46 11.07 28.14
N GLU A 201 -45.64 9.87 28.69
CA GLU A 201 -45.27 9.53 30.06
C GLU A 201 -44.03 8.63 30.03
N HIS A 202 -43.00 9.01 30.77
CA HIS A 202 -41.80 8.23 30.98
C HIS A 202 -41.44 8.23 32.46
N LYS A 203 -41.38 7.05 33.06
CA LYS A 203 -40.96 6.81 34.44
C LYS A 203 -39.89 5.72 34.43
N GLY A 204 -38.63 6.11 34.43
CA GLY A 204 -37.48 5.21 34.44
C GLY A 204 -36.49 5.56 35.54
N LYS A 205 -35.44 4.75 35.68
CA LYS A 205 -34.37 4.97 36.66
C LYS A 205 -33.67 6.32 36.48
N TYR A 206 -33.41 6.70 35.23
CA TYR A 206 -32.59 7.87 34.90
C TYR A 206 -33.41 9.12 34.57
N PHE A 207 -34.62 8.97 34.05
CA PHE A 207 -35.47 10.09 33.65
C PHE A 207 -36.89 9.88 34.15
N LYS A 208 -37.51 10.98 34.56
CA LYS A 208 -38.95 11.09 34.81
C LYS A 208 -39.45 12.28 33.99
N MET A 209 -40.40 12.04 33.10
CA MET A 209 -40.90 13.07 32.19
C MET A 209 -42.37 12.83 31.90
N SER A 210 -43.14 13.91 31.89
CA SER A 210 -44.57 13.92 31.65
C SER A 210 -44.91 15.16 30.83
N GLY A 211 -45.26 14.99 29.55
CA GLY A 211 -45.49 16.14 28.67
C GLY A 211 -45.74 15.77 27.21
N ARG A 212 -46.32 16.69 26.45
CA ARG A 212 -46.41 16.61 24.98
C ARG A 212 -45.17 17.26 24.36
N SER A 213 -44.69 16.76 23.23
CA SER A 213 -43.74 17.52 22.41
C SER A 213 -44.33 18.89 22.09
N GLN A 214 -43.53 19.95 22.19
CA GLN A 214 -43.96 21.32 21.90
C GLN A 214 -44.09 21.61 20.40
N ILE A 215 -43.53 20.76 19.55
CA ILE A 215 -43.42 20.99 18.11
C ILE A 215 -44.05 19.80 17.38
N HIS A 216 -44.89 20.09 16.39
CA HIS A 216 -45.48 19.10 15.49
C HIS A 216 -44.40 18.41 14.63
N SER A 217 -44.77 17.33 13.96
CA SER A 217 -43.84 16.55 13.13
C SER A 217 -43.06 17.44 12.15
N SER A 218 -41.73 17.37 12.25
CA SER A 218 -40.77 18.03 11.36
C SER A 218 -40.41 17.14 10.17
N PRO A 219 -39.78 17.65 9.10
CA PRO A 219 -39.59 16.90 7.85
C PRO A 219 -38.93 15.52 8.01
N GLN A 220 -37.95 15.39 8.91
CA GLN A 220 -37.31 14.11 9.24
C GLN A 220 -37.89 13.44 10.49
N ARG A 221 -38.75 14.14 11.24
CA ARG A 221 -39.07 13.88 12.66
C ARG A 221 -37.79 13.82 13.50
N THR A 222 -37.15 12.66 13.59
CA THR A 222 -35.84 12.48 14.22
C THR A 222 -34.71 13.01 13.31
N PRO A 223 -33.77 13.83 13.80
CA PRO A 223 -32.62 14.27 13.03
C PRO A 223 -31.71 13.09 12.67
N VAL A 224 -30.87 13.21 11.63
CA VAL A 224 -29.90 12.14 11.29
C VAL A 224 -28.97 11.88 12.47
N LEU A 225 -28.88 10.63 12.91
CA LEU A 225 -28.14 10.26 14.11
C LEU A 225 -26.70 9.86 13.78
N PHE A 226 -25.77 10.73 14.15
CA PHE A 226 -24.34 10.46 14.15
C PHE A 226 -23.89 9.93 15.52
N GLN A 227 -22.81 9.14 15.50
CA GLN A 227 -22.15 8.66 16.72
C GLN A 227 -20.64 8.51 16.48
N ALA A 228 -19.80 8.62 17.52
CA ALA A 228 -18.33 8.58 17.38
C ALA A 228 -17.60 7.63 18.36
N GLY A 229 -18.33 6.91 19.21
CA GLY A 229 -17.78 6.07 20.27
C GLY A 229 -17.39 4.68 19.77
N THR A 230 -16.09 4.40 19.79
CA THR A 230 -15.49 3.13 19.33
C THR A 230 -15.20 2.14 20.47
N SER A 231 -15.58 2.45 21.72
CA SER A 231 -15.52 1.48 22.82
C SER A 231 -16.52 0.33 22.60
N LYS A 232 -16.40 -0.77 23.37
CA LYS A 232 -17.40 -1.87 23.33
C LYS A 232 -18.82 -1.35 23.58
N SER A 233 -19.00 -0.51 24.61
CA SER A 233 -20.27 0.14 24.93
C SER A 233 -20.72 1.15 23.86
N GLY A 234 -19.78 1.93 23.31
CA GLY A 234 -20.05 2.88 22.23
C GLY A 234 -20.49 2.21 20.93
N THR A 235 -19.80 1.15 20.52
CA THR A 235 -20.12 0.36 19.32
C THR A 235 -21.47 -0.34 19.47
N ALA A 236 -21.78 -0.88 20.65
CA ALA A 236 -23.09 -1.46 20.93
C ALA A 236 -24.21 -0.41 20.90
N PHE A 237 -23.95 0.80 21.40
CA PHE A 237 -24.88 1.92 21.33
C PHE A 237 -25.09 2.40 19.90
N ALA A 238 -24.01 2.55 19.13
CA ALA A 238 -24.04 2.94 17.73
C ALA A 238 -24.81 1.92 16.87
N GLY A 239 -24.56 0.62 17.09
CA GLY A 239 -25.30 -0.44 16.42
C GLY A 239 -26.81 -0.35 16.65
N ARG A 240 -27.26 0.13 17.82
CA ARG A 240 -28.68 0.34 18.10
C ARG A 240 -29.26 1.61 17.46
N HIS A 241 -28.54 2.72 17.52
CA HIS A 241 -29.12 4.05 17.24
C HIS A 241 -28.54 4.77 16.01
N ALA A 242 -27.25 4.61 15.72
CA ALA A 242 -26.57 5.45 14.74
C ALA A 242 -26.98 5.11 13.31
N GLU A 243 -27.10 6.15 12.48
CA GLU A 243 -27.22 6.07 11.02
C GLU A 243 -25.87 6.34 10.35
N ALA A 244 -25.03 7.14 10.98
CA ALA A 244 -23.66 7.39 10.56
C ALA A 244 -22.68 7.36 11.74
N MET A 245 -21.47 6.86 11.52
CA MET A 245 -20.41 6.86 12.51
C MET A 245 -19.20 7.67 12.04
N PHE A 246 -18.75 8.61 12.87
CA PHE A 246 -17.45 9.25 12.72
C PHE A 246 -16.35 8.36 13.29
N LEU A 247 -15.30 8.13 12.51
CA LEU A 247 -14.17 7.29 12.91
C LEU A 247 -12.87 8.09 12.78
N ASN A 248 -11.93 7.86 13.69
CA ASN A 248 -10.57 8.38 13.58
C ASN A 248 -9.52 7.26 13.61
N PRO A 249 -9.49 6.38 12.59
CA PRO A 249 -8.54 5.26 12.54
C PRO A 249 -7.18 5.74 12.05
N CYS A 250 -6.09 5.21 12.62
CA CYS A 250 -4.73 5.49 12.13
C CYS A 250 -4.40 4.66 10.88
N THR A 251 -5.14 3.57 10.61
CA THR A 251 -4.92 2.69 9.46
C THR A 251 -6.22 2.16 8.86
N VAL A 252 -6.18 1.75 7.60
CA VAL A 252 -7.31 1.11 6.90
C VAL A 252 -7.79 -0.16 7.63
N ASN A 253 -6.86 -0.94 8.20
CA ASN A 253 -7.21 -2.17 8.92
C ASN A 253 -7.95 -1.88 10.23
N GLN A 254 -7.56 -0.82 10.96
CA GLN A 254 -8.31 -0.37 12.13
C GLN A 254 -9.73 0.08 11.75
N ALA A 255 -9.86 0.83 10.64
CA ALA A 255 -11.16 1.23 10.12
C ALA A 255 -12.04 0.02 9.80
N LYS A 256 -11.51 -0.96 9.04
CA LYS A 256 -12.23 -2.20 8.68
C LYS A 256 -12.73 -2.95 9.92
N LYS A 257 -11.89 -3.07 10.96
CA LYS A 257 -12.26 -3.74 12.20
C LYS A 257 -13.44 -3.07 12.89
N VAL A 258 -13.36 -1.76 13.14
CA VAL A 258 -14.45 -1.01 13.81
C VAL A 258 -15.74 -1.03 12.99
N ILE A 259 -15.63 -0.92 11.66
CA ILE A 259 -16.79 -1.01 10.75
C ILE A 259 -17.47 -2.38 10.87
N ALA A 260 -16.70 -3.47 10.87
CA ALA A 260 -17.23 -4.82 11.01
C ALA A 260 -17.92 -5.01 12.37
N GLU A 261 -17.30 -4.57 13.46
CA GLU A 261 -17.87 -4.66 14.81
C GLU A 261 -19.18 -3.87 14.93
N ALA A 262 -19.24 -2.65 14.40
CA ALA A 262 -20.44 -1.82 14.41
C ALA A 262 -21.58 -2.43 13.57
N ARG A 263 -21.26 -2.99 12.41
CA ARG A 263 -22.22 -3.70 11.54
C ARG A 263 -22.79 -4.94 12.21
N THR A 264 -21.96 -5.73 12.86
CA THR A 264 -22.39 -6.89 13.66
C THR A 264 -23.27 -6.45 14.83
N ALA A 265 -22.93 -5.35 15.51
CA ALA A 265 -23.76 -4.80 16.56
C ALA A 265 -25.14 -4.37 16.05
N ALA A 266 -25.23 -3.76 14.87
CA ALA A 266 -26.51 -3.43 14.23
C ALA A 266 -27.33 -4.67 13.87
N ALA A 267 -26.71 -5.67 13.24
CA ALA A 267 -27.35 -6.93 12.90
C ALA A 267 -27.96 -7.61 14.14
N SER A 268 -27.21 -7.59 15.26
CA SER A 268 -27.67 -8.15 16.55
C SER A 268 -28.90 -7.44 17.15
N LYS A 269 -29.26 -6.27 16.61
CA LYS A 269 -30.46 -5.49 16.98
C LYS A 269 -31.53 -5.52 15.90
N GLY A 270 -31.40 -6.39 14.90
CA GLY A 270 -32.39 -6.53 13.82
C GLY A 270 -32.35 -5.41 12.79
N ARG A 271 -31.28 -4.60 12.75
CA ARG A 271 -31.10 -3.54 11.75
C ARG A 271 -30.30 -4.07 10.56
N ASP A 272 -30.59 -3.55 9.36
CA ASP A 272 -29.74 -3.76 8.20
C ASP A 272 -28.33 -3.17 8.45
N PRO A 273 -27.26 -3.98 8.42
CA PRO A 273 -25.90 -3.49 8.61
C PRO A 273 -25.46 -2.43 7.58
N GLN A 274 -26.10 -2.36 6.40
CA GLN A 274 -25.82 -1.34 5.38
C GLN A 274 -26.52 -0.01 5.63
N SER A 275 -27.45 0.06 6.59
CA SER A 275 -28.06 1.32 7.03
C SER A 275 -27.06 2.23 7.73
N LEU A 276 -26.00 1.66 8.33
CA LEU A 276 -24.90 2.41 8.95
C LEU A 276 -23.88 2.89 7.91
N LYS A 277 -23.67 4.20 7.87
CA LYS A 277 -22.60 4.86 7.10
C LYS A 277 -21.40 5.14 7.99
N PHE A 278 -20.22 5.21 7.40
CA PHE A 278 -18.97 5.40 8.13
C PHE A 278 -18.17 6.54 7.49
N SER A 279 -17.73 7.48 8.31
CA SER A 279 -17.00 8.68 7.90
C SER A 279 -15.66 8.72 8.63
N PRO A 280 -14.59 8.11 8.08
CA PRO A 280 -13.25 8.24 8.63
C PRO A 280 -12.70 9.65 8.42
N CYS A 281 -12.02 10.18 9.44
CA CYS A 281 -11.36 11.47 9.38
C CYS A 281 -10.14 11.44 8.45
N ILE A 282 -10.00 12.47 7.60
CA ILE A 282 -8.81 12.71 6.77
C ILE A 282 -8.45 14.19 6.83
N VAL A 283 -7.15 14.52 6.76
CA VAL A 283 -6.64 15.89 6.73
C VAL A 283 -5.77 16.05 5.48
N PRO A 284 -6.38 16.32 4.30
CA PRO A 284 -5.65 16.33 3.06
C PRO A 284 -4.88 17.65 2.85
N ILE A 285 -3.62 17.57 2.42
CA ILE A 285 -2.88 18.70 1.86
C ILE A 285 -2.73 18.46 0.36
N ILE A 286 -3.41 19.29 -0.43
CA ILE A 286 -3.56 19.09 -1.87
C ILE A 286 -2.83 20.18 -2.67
N GLY A 287 -2.16 19.78 -3.74
CA GLY A 287 -1.52 20.63 -4.74
C GLY A 287 -1.85 20.14 -6.15
N ARG A 288 -1.65 20.99 -7.17
CA ARG A 288 -1.78 20.56 -8.58
C ARG A 288 -0.67 19.58 -8.95
N THR A 289 0.46 19.67 -8.27
CA THR A 289 1.61 18.77 -8.35
C THR A 289 1.99 18.28 -6.96
N GLU A 290 2.77 17.20 -6.89
CA GLU A 290 3.34 16.71 -5.62
C GLU A 290 4.25 17.77 -4.98
N GLY A 291 5.04 18.49 -5.79
CA GLY A 291 5.89 19.58 -5.31
C GLY A 291 5.09 20.69 -4.63
N GLU A 292 3.95 21.10 -5.20
CA GLU A 292 3.05 22.07 -4.57
C GLU A 292 2.46 21.53 -3.26
N ALA A 293 2.04 20.26 -3.23
CA ALA A 293 1.47 19.65 -2.02
C ALA A 293 2.53 19.59 -0.89
N LYS A 294 3.77 19.22 -1.22
CA LYS A 294 4.89 19.16 -0.28
C LYS A 294 5.28 20.54 0.24
N ALA A 295 5.29 21.56 -0.62
CA ALA A 295 5.54 22.94 -0.20
C ALA A 295 4.48 23.44 0.79
N LYS A 296 3.20 23.15 0.54
CA LYS A 296 2.11 23.45 1.48
C LYS A 296 2.26 22.69 2.81
N TYR A 297 2.68 21.42 2.75
CA TYR A 297 2.93 20.61 3.94
C TYR A 297 4.06 21.19 4.79
N GLU A 298 5.20 21.54 4.20
CA GLU A 298 6.32 22.14 4.95
C GLU A 298 5.94 23.50 5.56
N THR A 299 5.13 24.29 4.85
CA THR A 299 4.58 25.55 5.38
C THR A 299 3.69 25.28 6.59
N ALA A 300 2.73 24.37 6.49
CA ALA A 300 1.86 24.00 7.61
C ALA A 300 2.67 23.47 8.81
N LYS A 301 3.67 22.63 8.54
CA LYS A 301 4.57 22.06 9.55
C LYS A 301 5.37 23.14 10.29
N SER A 302 5.81 24.21 9.63
CA SER A 302 6.52 25.32 10.28
C SER A 302 5.67 26.06 11.32
N TYR A 303 4.34 26.00 11.20
CA TYR A 303 3.41 26.59 12.16
C TYR A 303 2.95 25.60 13.24
N ALA A 304 3.39 24.34 13.22
CA ALA A 304 2.97 23.36 14.20
C ALA A 304 3.41 23.79 15.62
N ASP A 305 2.45 23.78 16.56
CA ASP A 305 2.73 23.94 17.98
C ASP A 305 2.73 22.56 18.65
N VAL A 306 3.93 22.04 18.90
CA VAL A 306 4.13 20.72 19.50
C VAL A 306 3.59 20.68 20.93
N ILE A 307 3.78 21.74 21.71
CA ILE A 307 3.32 21.79 23.11
C ILE A 307 1.80 21.89 23.16
N GLY A 308 1.19 22.71 22.29
CA GLY A 308 -0.26 22.75 22.11
C GLY A 308 -0.84 21.41 21.66
N GLY A 309 -0.16 20.71 20.74
CA GLY A 309 -0.55 19.36 20.31
C GLY A 309 -0.43 18.32 21.44
N LEU A 310 0.62 18.41 22.26
CA LEU A 310 0.79 17.55 23.43
C LEU A 310 -0.27 17.82 24.49
N ALA A 311 -0.65 19.07 24.74
CA ALA A 311 -1.70 19.40 25.70
C ALA A 311 -3.10 18.94 25.25
N GLN A 312 -3.33 18.86 23.94
CA GLN A 312 -4.58 18.32 23.38
C GLN A 312 -4.74 16.82 23.69
N PHE A 313 -3.66 16.05 23.65
CA PHE A 313 -3.72 14.59 23.75
C PHE A 313 -4.29 14.07 25.10
N PRO A 314 -3.87 14.60 26.27
CA PRO A 314 -4.49 14.36 27.57
C PRO A 314 -5.96 14.75 27.59
N GLY A 315 -6.36 15.79 26.87
CA GLY A 315 -7.75 16.20 26.72
C GLY A 315 -8.65 15.15 26.05
N TYR A 316 -8.10 14.34 25.14
CA TYR A 316 -8.83 13.22 24.51
C TYR A 316 -8.74 11.92 25.31
N THR A 317 -7.63 11.70 26.01
CA THR A 317 -7.36 10.41 26.67
C THR A 317 -7.64 10.42 28.18
N VAL A 318 -7.79 11.60 28.77
CA VAL A 318 -7.88 11.85 30.22
C VAL A 318 -6.64 11.34 30.97
N ILE A 319 -5.49 11.28 30.30
CA ILE A 319 -4.22 10.91 30.90
C ILE A 319 -3.27 12.08 30.80
N ASP A 320 -2.90 12.63 31.95
CA ASP A 320 -1.90 13.70 32.03
C ASP A 320 -0.53 13.15 31.62
N MET A 321 0.07 13.79 30.62
CA MET A 321 1.40 13.53 30.14
C MET A 321 2.26 14.72 30.55
N ASN A 322 2.44 14.94 31.84
CA ASN A 322 3.35 15.96 32.31
C ASN A 322 4.78 15.52 31.96
N VAL A 323 5.29 16.01 30.83
CA VAL A 323 6.65 15.75 30.36
C VAL A 323 7.44 17.03 30.58
N SER A 324 8.47 16.97 31.44
CA SER A 324 9.57 17.95 31.46
C SER A 324 10.17 18.11 30.04
N PRO A 325 10.93 19.20 29.77
CA PRO A 325 11.45 19.47 28.43
C PRO A 325 12.14 18.22 27.84
N MET A 326 11.88 17.99 26.56
CA MET A 326 11.97 16.76 25.76
C MET A 326 13.29 15.96 25.72
N ASP A 327 14.14 16.00 26.75
CA ASP A 327 15.48 15.35 26.75
C ASP A 327 15.65 14.17 27.72
N GLU A 328 14.62 13.78 28.51
CA GLU A 328 14.70 12.55 29.33
C GLU A 328 13.45 11.65 29.19
N PRO A 329 13.61 10.33 28.98
CA PRO A 329 12.50 9.39 29.01
C PRO A 329 11.99 9.25 30.46
N SER A 330 10.89 9.93 30.78
CA SER A 330 10.22 9.84 32.09
C SER A 330 9.89 8.38 32.44
N SER A 331 10.29 7.93 33.63
CA SER A 331 10.10 6.53 34.07
C SER A 331 8.61 6.15 34.27
N PRO A 332 8.22 4.86 34.11
CA PRO A 332 6.82 4.43 34.06
C PRO A 332 6.06 4.39 35.41
N SER A 333 6.59 4.94 36.49
CA SER A 333 6.13 4.70 37.87
C SER A 333 5.08 5.68 38.41
N THR A 334 4.77 6.80 37.72
CA THR A 334 3.89 7.87 38.25
C THR A 334 2.41 7.76 37.86
N LEU A 335 2.00 6.78 37.06
CA LEU A 335 0.64 6.70 36.51
C LEU A 335 -0.27 5.72 37.30
N LYS A 336 -1.30 6.23 38.00
CA LYS A 336 -2.37 5.43 38.63
C LYS A 336 -3.60 5.33 37.70
N GLY A 337 -4.12 4.12 37.49
CA GLY A 337 -5.46 3.88 36.89
C GLY A 337 -5.52 2.94 35.67
N GLY A 338 -6.65 2.22 35.53
CA GLY A 338 -6.86 1.06 34.65
C GLY A 338 -6.89 1.27 33.12
N TYR A 339 -6.47 2.44 32.61
CA TYR A 339 -6.44 2.75 31.16
C TYR A 339 -5.03 2.74 30.55
N ARG A 340 -4.09 2.10 31.25
CA ARG A 340 -2.66 1.95 30.90
C ARG A 340 -2.39 1.43 29.47
N LYS A 341 -3.23 0.56 28.90
CA LYS A 341 -2.97 -0.07 27.58
C LYS A 341 -3.18 0.86 26.37
N GLN A 342 -4.01 1.89 26.49
CA GLN A 342 -4.45 2.70 25.35
C GLN A 342 -3.61 3.98 25.17
N VAL A 343 -2.95 4.41 26.25
CA VAL A 343 -2.00 5.52 26.22
C VAL A 343 -0.57 5.07 25.99
N ILE A 344 -0.20 3.85 26.43
CA ILE A 344 1.07 3.22 25.99
C ILE A 344 1.12 3.06 24.46
N SER A 345 0.01 2.72 23.79
CA SER A 345 0.03 2.62 22.31
C SER A 345 0.26 3.95 21.58
N THR A 346 0.09 5.08 22.26
CA THR A 346 0.16 6.41 21.63
C THR A 346 1.38 7.22 22.08
N ILE A 347 1.87 7.01 23.31
CA ILE A 347 3.09 7.66 23.83
C ILE A 347 4.37 6.94 23.35
N THR A 348 4.36 5.62 23.14
CA THR A 348 5.56 4.85 22.74
C THR A 348 5.97 5.07 21.27
N MET A 349 5.31 5.99 20.54
CA MET A 349 5.67 6.38 19.18
C MET A 349 6.63 7.58 19.10
N THR A 350 6.89 8.31 20.19
CA THR A 350 7.53 9.65 20.07
C THR A 350 8.87 9.87 20.76
N THR A 351 9.31 9.09 21.75
CA THR A 351 10.64 9.33 22.38
C THR A 351 11.34 8.02 22.79
N THR A 352 12.60 7.87 22.39
CA THR A 352 13.38 6.61 22.29
C THR A 352 14.20 6.24 23.54
N ALA A 353 14.24 4.94 23.89
CA ALA A 353 15.38 4.08 24.31
C ALA A 353 16.43 4.57 25.36
N THR A 354 16.97 3.85 26.37
CA THR A 354 16.79 2.59 27.19
C THR A 354 17.94 2.61 28.28
N PRO A 355 17.99 1.83 29.40
CA PRO A 355 17.95 0.35 29.40
C PRO A 355 17.23 -0.38 30.56
N GLN A 356 16.44 -1.37 30.14
CA GLN A 356 16.15 -2.70 30.73
C GLN A 356 15.24 -2.76 31.98
N SER A 357 14.13 -3.52 31.98
CA SER A 357 13.85 -4.80 31.31
C SER A 357 12.71 -4.77 30.26
N THR A 358 13.14 -4.63 29.00
CA THR A 358 12.57 -5.12 27.72
C THR A 358 11.05 -5.19 27.53
N LEU A 359 10.41 -4.04 27.27
CA LEU A 359 9.33 -3.96 26.28
C LEU A 359 9.96 -4.15 24.90
N SER A 360 10.11 -5.41 24.48
CA SER A 360 10.47 -5.73 23.10
C SER A 360 9.26 -5.40 22.24
N PHE A 361 9.38 -4.40 21.35
CA PHE A 361 8.58 -4.46 20.14
C PHE A 361 8.85 -5.83 19.49
N PRO A 362 7.83 -6.53 18.98
CA PRO A 362 8.09 -7.65 18.10
C PRO A 362 9.05 -7.17 17.01
N ARG A 363 10.09 -7.95 16.71
CA ARG A 363 11.16 -7.59 15.75
C ARG A 363 10.59 -7.01 14.44
N GLU A 364 9.49 -7.58 13.98
CA GLU A 364 8.74 -7.17 12.79
C GLU A 364 8.16 -5.75 12.84
N THR A 365 7.75 -5.27 14.02
CA THR A 365 7.20 -3.91 14.18
C THR A 365 8.31 -2.88 14.19
N PHE A 366 9.44 -3.20 14.82
CA PHE A 366 10.61 -2.33 14.85
C PHE A 366 11.29 -2.24 13.48
N ALA A 367 11.32 -3.35 12.73
CA ALA A 367 11.73 -3.38 11.33
C ALA A 367 10.94 -2.39 10.46
N LYS A 368 9.63 -2.23 10.68
CA LYS A 368 8.78 -1.33 9.87
C LYS A 368 8.87 0.14 10.27
N LEU A 369 9.02 0.44 11.55
CA LEU A 369 9.06 1.82 12.07
C LEU A 369 10.41 2.50 11.83
N SER A 370 11.50 1.77 12.01
CA SER A 370 12.88 2.29 11.89
C SER A 370 13.75 1.29 11.14
N PRO A 371 13.53 1.08 9.83
CA PRO A 371 14.14 -0.02 9.08
C PRO A 371 15.67 0.09 9.01
N HIS A 372 16.19 1.31 8.86
CA HIS A 372 17.63 1.54 8.78
C HIS A 372 18.36 1.34 10.13
N PRO A 373 17.91 1.92 11.27
CA PRO A 373 18.46 1.57 12.59
C PRO A 373 18.30 0.09 12.95
N TYR A 374 17.20 -0.55 12.52
CA TYR A 374 16.95 -1.97 12.77
C TYR A 374 17.98 -2.88 12.11
N LEU A 375 18.26 -2.67 10.81
CA LEU A 375 19.28 -3.44 10.10
C LEU A 375 20.68 -3.15 10.69
N LEU A 376 21.00 -1.89 11.00
CA LEU A 376 22.26 -1.50 11.63
C LEU A 376 22.50 -2.19 12.97
N ALA A 377 21.46 -2.34 13.80
CA ALA A 377 21.56 -3.02 15.09
C ALA A 377 21.88 -4.52 14.97
N HIS A 378 21.39 -5.18 13.91
CA HIS A 378 21.71 -6.59 13.64
C HIS A 378 23.14 -6.75 13.09
N LEU A 379 23.55 -5.84 12.21
CA LEU A 379 24.89 -5.81 11.63
C LEU A 379 25.97 -5.42 12.67
N ARG A 380 25.58 -4.75 13.76
CA ARG A 380 26.47 -4.35 14.85
C ARG A 380 25.95 -4.89 16.20
N PRO A 381 26.11 -6.19 16.48
CA PRO A 381 25.75 -6.74 17.78
C PRO A 381 26.62 -6.12 18.88
N THR A 382 26.04 -5.93 20.07
CA THR A 382 26.73 -5.39 21.26
C THR A 382 27.66 -6.42 21.92
N THR A 383 27.54 -7.69 21.55
CA THR A 383 28.39 -8.82 21.96
C THR A 383 29.38 -9.17 20.85
N ASN A 384 30.50 -9.87 21.15
CA ASN A 384 31.53 -10.34 20.19
C ASN A 384 31.02 -11.40 19.17
N SER A 385 29.74 -11.41 18.84
CA SER A 385 29.13 -12.28 17.85
C SER A 385 29.34 -11.73 16.43
N PRO A 386 29.45 -12.58 15.40
CA PRO A 386 29.58 -12.13 14.02
C PRO A 386 28.33 -11.35 13.57
N SER A 387 28.51 -10.35 12.70
CA SER A 387 27.42 -9.54 12.15
C SER A 387 26.36 -10.43 11.47
N LYS A 388 25.12 -10.34 11.95
CA LYS A 388 23.97 -11.03 11.35
C LYS A 388 23.01 -10.03 10.76
N ARG A 389 22.25 -10.42 9.75
CA ARG A 389 21.20 -9.60 9.14
C ARG A 389 19.90 -9.71 9.91
N ALA A 390 18.93 -8.88 9.56
CA ALA A 390 17.58 -8.90 10.14
C ALA A 390 16.87 -10.26 10.01
N ASN A 391 17.12 -10.97 8.90
CA ASN A 391 16.63 -12.32 8.61
C ASN A 391 17.47 -13.45 9.26
N GLY A 392 18.49 -13.11 10.06
CA GLY A 392 19.35 -14.06 10.77
C GLY A 392 20.54 -14.61 9.96
N ARG A 393 20.63 -14.32 8.66
CA ARG A 393 21.75 -14.72 7.79
C ARG A 393 23.02 -13.91 8.07
N GLN A 394 24.19 -14.40 7.69
CA GLN A 394 25.43 -13.61 7.68
C GLN A 394 25.50 -12.65 6.48
N THR A 395 26.40 -11.67 6.51
CA THR A 395 26.57 -10.69 5.42
C THR A 395 26.94 -11.30 4.07
N ALA A 396 27.63 -12.45 4.05
CA ALA A 396 28.00 -13.17 2.83
C ALA A 396 27.20 -14.48 2.60
N GLN A 397 26.10 -14.68 3.33
CA GLN A 397 25.33 -15.93 3.27
C GLN A 397 24.15 -15.84 2.27
N PHE A 398 24.17 -16.73 1.28
CA PHE A 398 23.12 -16.90 0.27
C PHE A 398 21.93 -17.72 0.78
N ARG A 399 20.75 -17.52 0.18
CA ARG A 399 19.61 -18.44 0.29
C ARG A 399 19.86 -19.71 -0.53
N THR A 400 19.46 -20.86 0.01
CA THR A 400 19.49 -22.13 -0.70
C THR A 400 18.48 -22.09 -1.85
N PRO A 401 18.91 -22.30 -3.11
CA PRO A 401 18.01 -22.31 -4.25
C PRO A 401 17.40 -23.70 -4.44
N HIS A 402 16.11 -23.74 -4.77
CA HIS A 402 15.41 -24.94 -5.21
C HIS A 402 15.05 -24.78 -6.68
N ILE A 403 15.48 -25.74 -7.50
CA ILE A 403 15.31 -25.71 -8.95
C ILE A 403 14.53 -26.96 -9.36
N ASN A 404 13.48 -26.78 -10.13
CA ASN A 404 12.69 -27.86 -10.71
C ASN A 404 12.57 -27.64 -12.22
N ASN A 405 13.14 -28.53 -13.02
CA ASN A 405 13.12 -28.47 -14.49
C ASN A 405 11.90 -29.22 -15.05
N GLY A 406 11.45 -28.89 -16.26
CA GLY A 406 10.34 -29.57 -16.91
C GLY A 406 8.98 -29.37 -16.21
N SER A 407 8.76 -28.22 -15.57
CA SER A 407 7.53 -27.95 -14.82
C SER A 407 6.31 -27.58 -15.68
N LEU A 408 6.51 -27.20 -16.95
CA LEU A 408 5.46 -26.85 -17.89
C LEU A 408 5.36 -27.89 -19.01
N THR A 409 4.15 -28.34 -19.33
CA THR A 409 3.91 -29.43 -20.29
C THR A 409 3.88 -29.00 -21.76
N HIS A 410 3.77 -27.70 -22.03
CA HIS A 410 3.60 -27.14 -23.39
C HIS A 410 4.75 -26.21 -23.80
N ALA A 411 5.87 -26.25 -23.07
CA ALA A 411 7.07 -25.46 -23.37
C ALA A 411 8.21 -26.40 -23.76
N GLU A 412 9.06 -25.96 -24.69
CA GLU A 412 10.22 -26.74 -25.17
C GLU A 412 11.32 -26.84 -24.10
N GLY A 413 11.35 -25.88 -23.18
CA GLY A 413 12.12 -25.95 -21.95
C GLY A 413 11.42 -25.17 -20.85
N SER A 414 11.47 -25.65 -19.61
CA SER A 414 10.87 -24.92 -18.50
C SER A 414 11.58 -25.15 -17.18
N ALA A 415 11.51 -24.16 -16.30
CA ALA A 415 12.02 -24.29 -14.95
C ALA A 415 11.23 -23.45 -13.95
N VAL A 416 11.09 -23.97 -12.74
CA VAL A 416 10.64 -23.22 -11.57
C VAL A 416 11.81 -23.11 -10.61
N VAL A 417 12.22 -21.87 -10.34
CA VAL A 417 13.32 -21.57 -9.42
C VAL A 417 12.78 -20.80 -8.23
N ARG A 418 13.10 -21.30 -7.04
CA ARG A 418 12.76 -20.68 -5.76
C ARG A 418 14.03 -20.36 -4.99
N ILE A 419 14.27 -19.07 -4.74
CA ILE A 419 15.38 -18.56 -3.92
C ILE A 419 14.76 -17.87 -2.70
N GLY A 420 14.65 -18.62 -1.59
CA GLY A 420 13.84 -18.21 -0.43
C GLY A 420 12.38 -18.04 -0.78
N ASP A 421 11.84 -16.83 -0.61
CA ASP A 421 10.45 -16.50 -0.93
C ASP A 421 10.26 -15.89 -2.32
N THR A 422 11.36 -15.63 -3.05
CA THR A 422 11.29 -15.28 -4.47
C THR A 422 11.11 -16.55 -5.31
N THR A 423 10.01 -16.63 -6.05
CA THR A 423 9.68 -17.77 -6.93
C THR A 423 9.44 -17.27 -8.35
N VAL A 424 10.21 -17.81 -9.29
CA VAL A 424 10.18 -17.46 -10.71
C VAL A 424 9.91 -18.71 -11.52
N VAL A 425 9.00 -18.59 -12.48
CA VAL A 425 8.73 -19.61 -13.50
C VAL A 425 9.25 -19.09 -14.82
N CYS A 426 10.07 -19.89 -15.49
CA CYS A 426 10.57 -19.60 -16.82
C CYS A 426 10.05 -20.67 -17.80
N GLY A 427 9.45 -20.24 -18.89
CA GLY A 427 9.04 -21.09 -20.00
C GLY A 427 9.71 -20.62 -21.29
N ILE A 428 10.20 -21.56 -22.08
CA ILE A 428 10.85 -21.29 -23.36
C ILE A 428 10.03 -21.93 -24.47
N ARG A 429 9.72 -21.13 -25.49
CA ARG A 429 9.02 -21.56 -26.69
C ARG A 429 9.86 -21.24 -27.92
N GLY A 430 10.10 -22.25 -28.75
CA GLY A 430 10.74 -22.08 -30.05
C GLY A 430 9.71 -21.72 -31.12
N GLU A 431 10.01 -20.70 -31.91
CA GLU A 431 9.30 -20.39 -33.16
C GLU A 431 10.31 -20.31 -34.31
N ILE A 432 9.85 -20.51 -35.55
CA ILE A 432 10.72 -20.59 -36.72
C ILE A 432 10.71 -19.24 -37.45
N LEU A 433 11.89 -18.65 -37.62
CA LEU A 433 12.14 -17.47 -38.43
C LEU A 433 12.78 -17.88 -39.75
N LEU A 434 12.07 -17.73 -40.86
CA LEU A 434 12.61 -18.02 -42.20
C LEU A 434 13.74 -17.04 -42.55
N ALA A 435 14.83 -17.56 -43.13
CA ALA A 435 15.98 -16.73 -43.52
C ALA A 435 15.60 -15.68 -44.58
N SER A 436 14.61 -15.98 -45.44
CA SER A 436 14.04 -15.04 -46.42
C SER A 436 13.38 -13.81 -45.80
N ASN A 437 12.93 -13.91 -44.54
CA ASN A 437 12.26 -12.82 -43.83
C ASN A 437 13.25 -11.89 -43.12
N VAL A 438 14.54 -12.23 -43.11
CA VAL A 438 15.61 -11.43 -42.50
C VAL A 438 16.10 -10.39 -43.52
N PRO A 439 15.92 -9.08 -43.25
CA PRO A 439 16.39 -8.04 -44.16
C PRO A 439 17.92 -8.03 -44.26
N ASN A 440 18.46 -8.04 -45.49
CA ASN A 440 19.90 -8.02 -45.77
C ASN A 440 20.70 -9.24 -45.27
N TYR A 441 20.07 -10.39 -45.03
CA TYR A 441 20.80 -11.61 -44.69
C TYR A 441 21.74 -12.01 -45.83
N ARG A 442 23.04 -12.10 -45.55
CA ARG A 442 24.03 -12.67 -46.45
C ARG A 442 24.34 -14.07 -45.97
N VAL A 443 24.14 -15.06 -46.83
CA VAL A 443 24.56 -16.45 -46.59
C VAL A 443 26.07 -16.44 -46.41
N GLU A 444 26.56 -16.70 -45.20
CA GLU A 444 28.00 -16.90 -44.98
C GLU A 444 28.39 -18.24 -45.64
N GLN A 445 29.09 -18.14 -46.77
CA GLN A 445 29.82 -19.25 -47.38
C GLN A 445 31.07 -19.52 -46.53
N GLY A 446 31.10 -20.66 -45.83
CA GLY A 446 32.22 -21.08 -45.00
C GLY A 446 32.02 -20.84 -43.50
N GLY A 447 32.13 -21.91 -42.70
CA GLY A 447 31.78 -21.96 -41.27
C GLY A 447 32.71 -21.24 -40.29
N GLU A 448 33.51 -20.25 -40.74
CA GLU A 448 34.31 -19.39 -39.88
C GLU A 448 33.55 -18.08 -39.62
N GLY A 449 32.77 -18.06 -38.54
CA GLY A 449 32.08 -16.85 -38.11
C GLY A 449 33.08 -15.71 -37.83
N ARG A 450 32.73 -14.49 -38.23
CA ARG A 450 33.51 -13.28 -37.94
C ARG A 450 33.78 -13.17 -36.43
N GLU A 451 35.05 -12.98 -36.03
CA GLU A 451 35.41 -12.72 -34.63
C GLU A 451 34.62 -11.51 -34.08
N GLY A 452 33.81 -11.75 -33.05
CA GLY A 452 32.98 -10.73 -32.39
C GLY A 452 31.57 -10.55 -32.97
N TYR A 453 31.20 -11.25 -34.03
CA TYR A 453 29.83 -11.25 -34.58
C TYR A 453 28.93 -12.23 -33.80
N ASN A 454 27.91 -11.72 -33.12
CA ASN A 454 26.89 -12.55 -32.48
C ASN A 454 25.61 -12.54 -33.33
N GLU A 455 25.51 -13.50 -34.24
CA GLU A 455 24.38 -13.68 -35.15
C GLU A 455 23.04 -13.81 -34.39
N ALA A 456 23.03 -14.45 -33.22
CA ALA A 456 21.82 -14.57 -32.40
C ALA A 456 21.33 -13.21 -31.88
N LYS A 457 22.23 -12.24 -31.70
CA LYS A 457 21.90 -10.88 -31.29
C LYS A 457 21.41 -10.02 -32.45
N GLU A 458 22.04 -10.11 -33.62
CA GLU A 458 21.61 -9.32 -34.79
C GLU A 458 20.24 -9.75 -35.32
N LEU A 459 19.94 -11.05 -35.21
CA LEU A 459 18.67 -11.63 -35.64
C LEU A 459 17.62 -11.68 -34.52
N ASP A 460 17.94 -11.18 -33.32
CA ASP A 460 17.07 -11.22 -32.13
C ASP A 460 16.49 -12.61 -31.85
N LEU A 461 17.31 -13.66 -31.99
CA LEU A 461 16.87 -15.06 -31.84
C LEU A 461 16.55 -15.45 -30.39
N LEU A 462 16.95 -14.65 -29.41
CA LEU A 462 16.66 -14.86 -27.99
C LEU A 462 15.89 -13.67 -27.47
N VAL A 463 14.59 -13.87 -27.20
CA VAL A 463 13.66 -12.79 -26.81
C VAL A 463 13.15 -13.05 -25.40
N PRO A 464 13.74 -12.44 -24.36
CA PRO A 464 13.23 -12.54 -23.01
C PRO A 464 12.10 -11.55 -22.78
N ASN A 465 11.04 -12.04 -22.15
CA ASN A 465 9.90 -11.27 -21.71
C ASN A 465 9.70 -11.49 -20.21
N ILE A 466 9.60 -10.40 -19.44
CA ILE A 466 9.47 -10.47 -17.98
C ILE A 466 8.13 -9.92 -17.54
N GLU A 467 7.35 -10.77 -16.87
CA GLU A 467 6.09 -10.41 -16.25
C GLU A 467 6.18 -10.48 -14.72
N LEU A 468 5.85 -9.36 -14.08
CA LEU A 468 5.63 -9.30 -12.64
C LEU A 468 4.13 -9.49 -12.37
N ALA A 469 3.74 -10.71 -12.00
CA ALA A 469 2.33 -11.07 -11.83
C ALA A 469 1.64 -10.19 -10.78
N THR A 470 0.34 -9.96 -10.96
CA THR A 470 -0.45 -9.19 -10.00
C THR A 470 -0.48 -9.88 -8.64
N GLY A 471 0.00 -9.21 -7.59
CA GLY A 471 0.10 -9.79 -6.25
C GLY A 471 1.40 -10.55 -5.95
N CYS A 472 2.39 -10.58 -6.86
CA CYS A 472 3.70 -11.18 -6.59
C CYS A 472 4.48 -10.45 -5.48
N SER A 473 4.20 -9.17 -5.29
CA SER A 473 4.62 -8.36 -4.15
C SER A 473 3.53 -7.32 -3.84
N PRO A 474 3.39 -6.85 -2.59
CA PRO A 474 2.40 -5.83 -2.21
C PRO A 474 2.47 -4.53 -3.03
N GLN A 475 3.57 -4.29 -3.74
CA GLN A 475 3.79 -3.12 -4.59
C GLN A 475 3.14 -3.23 -5.98
N PHE A 476 2.84 -4.44 -6.47
CA PHE A 476 2.27 -4.67 -7.81
C PHE A 476 0.77 -4.93 -7.74
N LEU A 477 -0.02 -3.87 -7.95
CA LEU A 477 -1.49 -3.92 -7.97
C LEU A 477 -2.03 -4.33 -9.36
N PRO A 478 -3.20 -4.99 -9.42
CA PRO A 478 -3.82 -5.37 -10.68
C PRO A 478 -4.15 -4.17 -11.58
N GLY A 479 -3.93 -4.32 -12.89
CA GLY A 479 -4.32 -3.34 -13.92
C GLY A 479 -3.37 -2.15 -14.10
N GLN A 480 -2.13 -2.23 -13.60
CA GLN A 480 -1.08 -1.24 -13.85
C GLN A 480 -0.26 -1.62 -15.09
N PRO A 481 0.29 -0.63 -15.84
CA PRO A 481 1.23 -0.90 -16.93
C PRO A 481 2.52 -1.57 -16.42
N PRO A 482 3.33 -2.20 -17.31
CA PRO A 482 4.59 -2.84 -16.93
C PRO A 482 5.50 -1.88 -16.16
N SER A 483 5.94 -2.30 -14.97
CA SER A 483 6.75 -1.47 -14.09
C SER A 483 8.14 -1.18 -14.67
N THR A 484 8.78 -0.11 -14.20
CA THR A 484 10.18 0.20 -14.55
C THR A 484 11.14 -0.91 -14.15
N LEU A 485 10.84 -1.63 -13.07
CA LEU A 485 11.61 -2.80 -12.64
C LEU A 485 11.53 -3.94 -13.67
N ALA A 486 10.33 -4.27 -14.15
CA ALA A 486 10.15 -5.32 -15.17
C ALA A 486 10.91 -4.98 -16.46
N GLN A 487 10.79 -3.72 -16.92
CA GLN A 487 11.50 -3.24 -18.12
C GLN A 487 13.02 -3.29 -17.94
N SER A 488 13.53 -2.84 -16.78
CA SER A 488 14.96 -2.89 -16.47
C SER A 488 15.49 -4.32 -16.43
N LEU A 489 14.78 -5.24 -15.75
CA LEU A 489 15.18 -6.64 -15.68
C LEU A 489 15.17 -7.29 -17.07
N SER A 490 14.17 -7.01 -17.90
CA SER A 490 14.08 -7.56 -19.26
C SER A 490 15.28 -7.15 -20.10
N THR A 491 15.64 -5.86 -20.07
CA THR A 491 16.82 -5.33 -20.78
C THR A 491 18.13 -5.92 -20.25
N ARG A 492 18.25 -6.12 -18.94
CA ARG A 492 19.45 -6.71 -18.32
C ARG A 492 19.62 -8.18 -18.69
N VAL A 493 18.54 -8.96 -18.66
CA VAL A 493 18.56 -10.37 -19.07
C VAL A 493 18.85 -10.49 -20.57
N TYR A 494 18.20 -9.67 -21.41
CA TYR A 494 18.49 -9.62 -22.86
C TYR A 494 19.96 -9.31 -23.13
N SER A 495 20.50 -8.28 -22.47
CA SER A 495 21.90 -7.89 -22.64
C SER A 495 22.85 -9.02 -22.25
N LEU A 496 22.57 -9.72 -21.15
CA LEU A 496 23.41 -10.81 -20.67
C LEU A 496 23.31 -12.08 -21.51
N LEU A 497 22.12 -12.44 -21.99
CA LEU A 497 21.92 -13.57 -22.93
C LEU A 497 22.80 -13.42 -24.16
N HIS A 498 22.80 -12.22 -24.75
CA HIS A 498 23.54 -11.94 -25.97
C HIS A 498 25.03 -11.63 -25.72
N SER A 499 25.41 -11.05 -24.58
CA SER A 499 26.83 -10.79 -24.29
C SER A 499 27.59 -12.02 -23.81
N SER A 500 26.90 -12.98 -23.18
CA SER A 500 27.53 -14.21 -22.67
C SER A 500 27.87 -15.22 -23.76
N GLY A 501 27.21 -15.14 -24.93
CA GLY A 501 27.39 -16.13 -26.00
C GLY A 501 26.98 -17.54 -25.56
N LEU A 502 26.04 -17.63 -24.62
CA LEU A 502 25.65 -18.88 -23.96
C LEU A 502 25.07 -19.91 -24.95
N VAL A 503 24.25 -19.44 -25.89
CA VAL A 503 23.62 -20.28 -26.92
C VAL A 503 24.40 -20.10 -28.22
N ASP A 504 24.87 -21.20 -28.80
CA ASP A 504 25.54 -21.16 -30.11
C ASP A 504 24.50 -20.95 -31.22
N SER A 505 24.74 -20.00 -32.13
CA SER A 505 23.84 -19.78 -33.27
C SER A 505 23.75 -21.01 -34.16
N LYS A 506 24.77 -21.89 -34.17
CA LYS A 506 24.76 -23.17 -34.91
C LYS A 506 23.63 -24.10 -34.47
N ASP A 507 23.26 -24.10 -33.19
CA ASP A 507 22.19 -24.95 -32.69
C ASP A 507 20.79 -24.44 -33.04
N LEU A 508 20.69 -23.15 -33.38
CA LEU A 508 19.45 -22.51 -33.80
C LEU A 508 19.26 -22.53 -35.32
N LYS A 509 20.28 -22.91 -36.10
CA LYS A 509 20.21 -22.98 -37.57
C LYS A 509 19.50 -24.24 -38.04
N ILE A 510 18.58 -24.07 -38.98
CA ILE A 510 17.92 -25.15 -39.72
C ILE A 510 18.57 -25.21 -41.10
N TRP A 511 19.37 -26.26 -41.30
CA TRP A 511 20.14 -26.49 -42.52
C TRP A 511 19.33 -27.30 -43.52
N TYR A 512 19.48 -26.96 -44.79
CA TYR A 512 19.13 -27.83 -45.91
C TYR A 512 20.43 -28.36 -46.51
N ALA A 513 20.60 -29.68 -46.46
CA ALA A 513 21.68 -30.36 -47.18
C ALA A 513 21.03 -31.01 -48.42
N PRO A 514 21.30 -30.50 -49.63
CA PRO A 514 20.84 -31.17 -50.85
C PRO A 514 21.48 -32.57 -50.94
N PRO A 515 20.75 -33.58 -51.45
CA PRO A 515 21.28 -34.94 -51.56
C PRO A 515 22.56 -34.94 -52.41
N GLN A 516 23.66 -35.41 -51.83
CA GLN A 516 24.88 -35.68 -52.58
C GLN A 516 24.61 -36.90 -53.47
N PHE A 517 24.47 -36.69 -54.78
CA PHE A 517 24.52 -37.79 -55.74
C PHE A 517 25.93 -38.39 -55.69
N SER A 518 26.09 -39.52 -55.01
CA SER A 518 27.32 -40.28 -55.09
C SER A 518 27.42 -40.89 -56.49
N ALA A 519 28.62 -40.88 -57.07
CA ALA A 519 28.93 -41.39 -58.42
C ALA A 519 28.77 -42.93 -58.59
N LYS A 520 27.82 -43.56 -57.87
CA LYS A 520 27.47 -44.97 -57.98
C LYS A 520 26.08 -45.25 -58.58
N ASP A 521 25.29 -44.21 -58.84
CA ASP A 521 23.97 -44.35 -59.47
C ASP A 521 23.99 -43.98 -60.98
N GLN A 522 25.17 -43.91 -61.60
CA GLN A 522 25.36 -43.56 -63.03
C GLN A 522 25.57 -44.76 -63.98
N ASP A 523 25.29 -46.00 -63.56
CA ASP A 523 25.53 -47.18 -64.42
C ASP A 523 24.30 -47.69 -65.20
N ASP A 524 23.13 -47.04 -65.12
CA ASP A 524 21.91 -47.59 -65.76
C ASP A 524 21.32 -46.81 -66.95
N ASP A 525 21.90 -45.69 -67.40
CA ASP A 525 21.40 -45.01 -68.61
C ASP A 525 22.53 -44.56 -69.56
N LYS A 526 22.99 -45.50 -70.40
CA LYS A 526 23.63 -45.19 -71.69
C LYS A 526 22.79 -45.75 -72.83
N MET A 527 22.07 -44.88 -73.53
CA MET A 527 21.83 -44.98 -74.98
C MET A 527 21.63 -43.60 -75.60
N ASP A 528 22.50 -43.31 -76.59
CA ASP A 528 22.32 -42.52 -77.83
C ASP A 528 21.70 -41.11 -77.75
N GLU A 529 22.48 -40.04 -77.98
CA GLU A 529 22.81 -39.47 -79.31
C GLU A 529 23.46 -38.07 -79.18
N SER A 530 24.59 -37.89 -79.88
CA SER A 530 25.22 -36.64 -80.40
C SER A 530 24.94 -35.27 -79.75
N GLY A 531 26.01 -34.61 -79.29
CA GLY A 531 26.12 -33.14 -79.30
C GLY A 531 26.90 -32.54 -78.12
N GLU A 532 28.08 -31.98 -78.42
CA GLU A 532 28.87 -30.98 -77.69
C GLU A 532 29.14 -31.20 -76.18
N GLU A 533 30.42 -31.49 -75.87
CA GLU A 533 30.98 -31.45 -74.52
C GLU A 533 30.99 -30.00 -73.99
N GLU A 534 29.96 -29.61 -73.25
CA GLU A 534 30.11 -28.62 -72.18
C GLU A 534 30.39 -29.39 -70.89
N GLU A 535 31.60 -29.22 -70.34
CA GLU A 535 31.90 -29.58 -68.96
C GLU A 535 31.00 -28.71 -68.05
N GLU A 536 29.78 -29.16 -67.76
CA GLU A 536 29.02 -28.64 -66.63
C GLU A 536 29.82 -29.00 -65.36
N GLU A 537 30.54 -28.02 -64.82
CA GLU A 537 31.02 -28.05 -63.44
C GLU A 537 29.82 -28.45 -62.57
N LEU A 538 29.83 -29.68 -62.04
CA LEU A 538 28.90 -30.11 -61.01
C LEU A 538 29.01 -29.10 -59.87
N GLU A 539 28.10 -28.12 -59.83
CA GLU A 539 27.93 -27.23 -58.70
C GLU A 539 27.64 -28.10 -57.49
N VAL A 540 28.66 -28.30 -56.66
CA VAL A 540 28.48 -28.88 -55.33
C VAL A 540 27.63 -27.89 -54.57
N LEU A 541 26.31 -28.09 -54.60
CA LEU A 541 25.35 -27.25 -53.88
C LEU A 541 25.72 -27.29 -52.39
N GLU A 542 26.28 -26.19 -51.90
CA GLU A 542 26.72 -26.09 -50.52
C GLU A 542 25.51 -26.10 -49.56
N PRO A 543 25.64 -26.65 -48.34
CA PRO A 543 24.58 -26.62 -47.35
C PRO A 543 24.10 -25.19 -47.08
N GLU A 544 22.81 -24.92 -47.23
CA GLU A 544 22.22 -23.59 -47.05
C GLU A 544 21.39 -23.53 -45.76
N VAL A 545 21.45 -22.40 -45.05
CA VAL A 545 20.60 -22.13 -43.89
C VAL A 545 19.26 -21.58 -44.39
N LYS A 546 18.16 -22.31 -44.15
CA LYS A 546 16.82 -21.89 -44.59
C LYS A 546 16.00 -21.18 -43.51
N ALA A 547 16.29 -21.42 -42.24
CA ALA A 547 15.65 -20.72 -41.13
C ALA A 547 16.43 -20.82 -39.82
N PHE A 548 15.92 -20.10 -38.83
CA PHE A 548 16.42 -20.03 -37.48
C PHE A 548 15.32 -20.37 -36.47
N TRP A 549 15.70 -20.98 -35.37
CA TRP A 549 14.89 -21.04 -34.16
C TRP A 549 15.02 -19.74 -33.38
N THR A 550 13.90 -19.06 -33.20
CA THR A 550 13.75 -17.94 -32.28
C THR A 550 13.17 -18.46 -30.96
N LEU A 551 13.88 -18.29 -29.86
CA LEU A 551 13.46 -18.70 -28.53
C LEU A 551 12.83 -17.52 -27.79
N TYR A 552 11.52 -17.60 -27.56
CA TYR A 552 10.80 -16.71 -26.65
C TYR A 552 10.93 -17.25 -25.23
N ILE A 553 11.49 -16.43 -24.34
CA ILE A 553 11.81 -16.80 -22.96
C ILE A 553 10.89 -15.98 -22.05
N ASP A 554 9.77 -16.57 -21.65
CA ASP A 554 8.79 -15.93 -20.76
C ASP A 554 9.14 -16.21 -19.28
N ILE A 555 9.37 -15.13 -18.53
CA ILE A 555 9.81 -15.16 -17.14
C ILE A 555 8.72 -14.52 -16.28
N LEU A 556 8.03 -15.35 -15.50
CA LEU A 556 6.92 -14.94 -14.64
C LEU A 556 7.31 -15.02 -13.16
N PHE A 557 7.20 -13.90 -12.44
CA PHE A 557 7.38 -13.87 -10.99
C PHE A 557 6.07 -14.20 -10.28
N ILE A 558 6.03 -15.34 -9.58
CA ILE A 558 4.89 -15.73 -8.73
C ILE A 558 4.95 -15.00 -7.39
N SER A 559 6.14 -14.91 -6.81
CA SER A 559 6.41 -14.25 -5.53
C SER A 559 7.76 -13.54 -5.63
N LEU A 560 7.84 -12.31 -5.16
CA LEU A 560 9.05 -11.50 -5.19
C LEU A 560 9.40 -11.03 -3.78
N ASP A 561 10.48 -11.58 -3.23
CA ASP A 561 11.08 -11.16 -1.95
C ASP A 561 12.58 -10.81 -2.08
N GLY A 562 12.87 -9.86 -2.98
CA GLY A 562 14.23 -9.36 -3.25
C GLY A 562 15.11 -10.28 -4.09
N ASN A 563 16.20 -9.72 -4.57
CA ASN A 563 17.13 -10.27 -5.55
C ASN A 563 16.47 -10.77 -6.85
N PRO A 564 15.70 -9.90 -7.56
CA PRO A 564 14.94 -10.33 -8.73
C PRO A 564 15.81 -10.78 -9.90
N PHE A 565 16.96 -10.14 -10.11
CA PHE A 565 17.81 -10.43 -11.28
C PHE A 565 18.46 -11.81 -11.20
N ASP A 566 19.07 -12.15 -10.07
CA ASP A 566 19.73 -13.44 -9.90
C ASP A 566 18.72 -14.60 -10.00
N ALA A 567 17.52 -14.41 -9.43
CA ALA A 567 16.45 -15.40 -9.50
C ALA A 567 15.91 -15.59 -10.93
N ALA A 568 15.68 -14.50 -11.66
CA ALA A 568 15.30 -14.56 -13.07
C ALA A 568 16.39 -15.23 -13.91
N TRP A 569 17.65 -14.84 -13.73
CA TRP A 569 18.77 -15.41 -14.46
C TRP A 569 18.95 -16.91 -14.20
N ALA A 570 18.84 -17.33 -12.94
CA ALA A 570 18.89 -18.75 -12.58
C ALA A 570 17.74 -19.55 -13.24
N ALA A 571 16.53 -18.97 -13.31
CA ALA A 571 15.39 -19.61 -13.98
C ALA A 571 15.61 -19.72 -15.50
N VAL A 572 16.16 -18.69 -16.13
CA VAL A 572 16.52 -18.71 -17.56
C VAL A 572 17.59 -19.75 -17.85
N MET A 573 18.66 -19.78 -17.06
CA MET A 573 19.75 -20.76 -17.19
C MET A 573 19.23 -22.19 -17.06
N SER A 574 18.34 -22.43 -16.10
CA SER A 574 17.79 -23.78 -15.88
C SER A 574 16.81 -24.19 -16.98
N ALA A 575 15.96 -23.27 -17.43
CA ALA A 575 15.05 -23.53 -18.53
C ALA A 575 15.80 -23.78 -19.85
N LEU A 576 16.85 -22.99 -20.15
CA LEU A 576 17.69 -23.19 -21.35
C LEU A 576 18.40 -24.55 -21.34
N LYS A 577 18.80 -25.06 -20.16
CA LYS A 577 19.36 -26.41 -20.02
C LYS A 577 18.34 -27.52 -20.20
N ASP A 578 17.06 -27.21 -20.04
CA ASP A 578 15.95 -28.14 -20.23
C ASP A 578 15.44 -28.16 -21.68
N VAL A 579 15.77 -27.13 -22.48
CA VAL A 579 15.30 -26.97 -23.86
C VAL A 579 15.64 -28.19 -24.72
N ARG A 580 14.60 -28.76 -25.33
CA ARG A 580 14.68 -29.72 -26.42
C ARG A 580 13.93 -29.16 -27.61
N LEU A 581 14.63 -28.95 -28.72
CA LEU A 581 14.00 -28.50 -29.95
C LEU A 581 13.68 -29.71 -30.83
N PRO A 582 12.48 -29.76 -31.45
CA PRO A 582 12.17 -30.81 -32.41
C PRO A 582 13.10 -30.72 -33.61
N LYS A 583 13.32 -31.85 -34.27
CA LYS A 583 14.11 -31.87 -35.51
C LYS A 583 13.30 -31.20 -36.61
N ALA A 584 13.79 -30.05 -37.05
CA ALA A 584 13.24 -29.30 -38.17
C ALA A 584 14.14 -29.46 -39.39
N TYR A 585 13.53 -29.66 -40.56
CA TYR A 585 14.22 -29.72 -41.84
C TYR A 585 13.40 -29.03 -42.93
N TRP A 586 14.09 -28.59 -43.99
CA TRP A 586 13.46 -27.99 -45.16
C TRP A 586 12.97 -29.07 -46.11
N ASP A 587 11.69 -29.04 -46.47
CA ASP A 587 11.11 -29.89 -47.50
C ASP A 587 11.09 -29.12 -48.84
N PRO A 588 11.89 -29.53 -49.84
CA PRO A 588 11.96 -28.85 -51.13
C PRO A 588 10.67 -28.96 -51.94
N ASP A 589 9.87 -30.03 -51.76
CA ASP A 589 8.63 -30.23 -52.53
C ASP A 589 7.50 -29.32 -52.03
N ARG A 590 7.52 -28.99 -50.74
CA ARG A 590 6.49 -28.19 -50.06
C ARG A 590 6.89 -26.74 -49.80
N GLU A 591 8.14 -26.39 -50.09
CA GLU A 591 8.74 -25.08 -49.80
C GLU A 591 8.48 -24.59 -48.36
N MET A 592 8.52 -25.51 -47.40
CA MET A 592 8.24 -25.21 -46.00
C MET A 592 9.09 -26.04 -45.05
N ILE A 593 9.20 -25.57 -43.81
CA ILE A 593 9.89 -26.30 -42.75
C ILE A 593 8.91 -27.25 -42.09
N LEU A 594 9.31 -28.52 -42.01
CA LEU A 594 8.59 -29.56 -41.30
C LEU A 594 9.34 -29.92 -40.02
N CYS A 595 8.59 -30.06 -38.93
CA CYS A 595 9.09 -30.55 -37.65
C CYS A 595 8.65 -32.00 -37.46
N GLU A 596 9.58 -32.87 -37.06
CA GLU A 596 9.23 -34.23 -36.67
C GLU A 596 8.72 -34.27 -35.23
N ASP A 597 7.58 -34.92 -35.00
CA ASP A 597 6.94 -35.05 -33.69
C ASP A 597 7.63 -36.08 -32.76
N SER A 598 8.67 -36.78 -33.24
CA SER A 598 9.36 -37.81 -32.46
C SER A 598 10.29 -37.19 -31.42
N VAL A 599 10.03 -37.48 -30.15
CA VAL A 599 10.86 -37.04 -29.01
C VAL A 599 12.29 -37.57 -29.10
N GLU A 600 12.51 -38.74 -29.72
CA GLU A 600 13.84 -39.35 -29.90
C GLU A 600 14.75 -38.53 -30.82
N LEU A 601 14.15 -37.79 -31.75
CA LEU A 601 14.85 -36.97 -32.73
C LEU A 601 15.03 -35.52 -32.26
N SER A 602 14.47 -35.17 -31.09
CA SER A 602 14.66 -33.85 -30.49
C SER A 602 16.12 -33.61 -30.08
N LYS A 603 16.63 -32.44 -30.42
CA LYS A 603 17.99 -32.02 -30.10
C LYS A 603 17.99 -31.15 -28.84
N LYS A 604 18.82 -31.52 -27.88
CA LYS A 604 19.07 -30.69 -26.69
C LYS A 604 20.00 -29.52 -27.04
N LEU A 605 19.68 -28.33 -26.54
CA LEU A 605 20.50 -27.14 -26.75
C LEU A 605 21.88 -27.28 -26.07
N SER A 606 22.98 -26.97 -26.78
CA SER A 606 24.31 -26.95 -26.18
C SER A 606 24.63 -25.56 -25.63
N LEU A 607 24.84 -25.48 -24.32
CA LEU A 607 25.17 -24.22 -23.65
C LEU A 607 26.67 -24.12 -23.39
N LYS A 608 27.26 -22.96 -23.73
CA LYS A 608 28.68 -22.65 -23.48
C LYS A 608 28.83 -22.03 -22.10
N GLY A 609 29.28 -22.83 -21.13
CA GLY A 609 29.57 -22.36 -19.78
C GLY A 609 28.33 -22.29 -18.88
N CYS A 610 28.49 -21.67 -17.71
CA CYS A 610 27.42 -21.55 -16.73
C CYS A 610 27.51 -20.20 -16.00
N PRO A 611 27.15 -19.08 -16.65
CA PRO A 611 27.16 -17.77 -16.03
C PRO A 611 26.23 -17.72 -14.81
N VAL A 612 26.76 -17.30 -13.67
CA VAL A 612 25.99 -17.09 -12.44
C VAL A 612 26.06 -15.61 -12.06
N ALA A 613 24.89 -15.00 -11.96
CA ALA A 613 24.74 -13.63 -11.47
C ALA A 613 24.70 -13.60 -9.95
N VAL A 614 25.44 -12.65 -9.36
CA VAL A 614 25.47 -12.39 -7.93
C VAL A 614 25.27 -10.91 -7.68
N THR A 615 24.12 -10.57 -7.11
CA THR A 615 23.78 -9.21 -6.71
C THR A 615 24.12 -8.97 -5.24
N SER A 616 24.82 -7.86 -5.00
CA SER A 616 25.26 -7.40 -3.69
C SER A 616 24.82 -5.97 -3.45
N LEU A 617 24.36 -5.65 -2.25
CA LEU A 617 24.01 -4.30 -1.84
C LEU A 617 25.01 -3.77 -0.81
N VAL A 618 25.22 -2.45 -0.81
CA VAL A 618 26.03 -1.79 0.23
C VAL A 618 25.14 -1.02 1.17
N PHE A 619 25.10 -1.49 2.42
CA PHE A 619 24.45 -0.79 3.51
C PHE A 619 25.45 0.14 4.21
N ARG A 620 25.11 1.44 4.28
CA ARG A 620 25.95 2.46 4.92
C ARG A 620 25.38 2.88 6.27
N ALA A 621 26.23 2.98 7.28
CA ALA A 621 25.82 3.64 8.52
C ALA A 621 25.62 5.15 8.28
N LYS A 622 24.39 5.66 8.41
CA LYS A 622 24.10 7.10 8.48
C LYS A 622 24.58 7.61 9.85
N GLU A 623 25.66 8.37 9.88
CA GLU A 623 26.27 8.88 11.12
C GLU A 623 25.41 9.96 11.81
N GLN A 624 25.33 9.87 13.13
CA GLN A 624 25.11 11.00 14.04
C GLN A 624 26.36 11.90 14.02
N LYS A 625 26.18 13.21 14.15
CA LYS A 625 27.10 14.35 13.93
C LYS A 625 28.54 14.32 14.53
N GLN A 626 29.08 13.21 15.05
CA GLN A 626 30.34 13.22 15.81
C GLN A 626 31.38 12.11 15.50
N SER A 627 31.19 11.19 14.54
CA SER A 627 32.25 10.24 14.16
C SER A 627 32.78 10.53 12.75
N ARG A 628 34.08 10.26 12.52
CA ARG A 628 34.79 10.47 11.25
C ARG A 628 35.01 9.16 10.48
N GLU A 629 34.44 8.04 10.91
CA GLU A 629 34.64 6.71 10.30
C GLU A 629 33.39 6.24 9.53
N LYS A 630 33.43 6.38 8.19
CA LYS A 630 32.38 5.87 7.29
C LYS A 630 32.39 4.34 7.24
N ARG A 631 31.62 3.68 8.12
CA ARG A 631 31.45 2.22 8.12
C ARG A 631 30.34 1.76 7.17
N TYR A 632 30.59 0.65 6.48
CA TYR A 632 29.69 0.04 5.50
C TYR A 632 29.72 -1.49 5.59
N TRP A 633 28.66 -2.15 5.07
CA TRP A 633 28.55 -3.60 4.97
C TRP A 633 28.09 -3.99 3.58
N ILE A 634 28.66 -5.07 3.03
CA ILE A 634 28.25 -5.65 1.75
C ILE A 634 27.33 -6.83 2.06
N LEU A 635 26.12 -6.80 1.50
CA LEU A 635 25.07 -7.80 1.70
C LEU A 635 24.80 -8.51 0.37
N VAL A 636 25.12 -9.80 0.28
CA VAL A 636 24.86 -10.61 -0.93
C VAL A 636 23.46 -11.22 -0.90
N ASP A 637 22.80 -11.39 -2.04
CA ASP A 637 21.45 -11.98 -2.11
C ASP A 637 20.43 -11.30 -1.15
N PRO A 638 20.15 -10.01 -1.39
CA PRO A 638 19.31 -9.20 -0.51
C PRO A 638 17.84 -9.63 -0.58
N ASP A 639 17.11 -9.39 0.51
CA ASP A 639 15.65 -9.45 0.52
C ASP A 639 15.03 -8.07 0.20
N THR A 640 13.71 -8.01 0.03
CA THR A 640 12.99 -6.75 -0.29
C THR A 640 13.24 -5.67 0.76
N PHE A 641 13.44 -6.08 2.02
CA PHE A 641 13.67 -5.18 3.13
C PHE A 641 15.05 -4.52 3.04
N GLU A 642 16.08 -5.31 2.70
CA GLU A 642 17.46 -4.85 2.49
C GLU A 642 17.59 -3.96 1.23
N GLU A 643 16.90 -4.30 0.15
CA GLU A 643 16.85 -3.50 -1.10
C GLU A 643 16.33 -2.08 -0.88
N GLY A 644 15.29 -1.91 -0.07
CA GLY A 644 14.74 -0.58 0.24
C GLY A 644 15.64 0.30 1.11
N LEU A 645 16.73 -0.23 1.66
CA LEU A 645 17.60 0.48 2.61
C LEU A 645 19.00 0.79 2.09
N CYS A 646 19.39 0.17 0.98
CA CYS A 646 20.71 0.34 0.40
C CYS A 646 20.64 1.27 -0.81
N ASP A 647 21.54 2.25 -0.87
CA ASP A 647 21.60 3.24 -1.94
C ASP A 647 22.61 2.87 -3.05
N GLU A 648 23.29 1.72 -2.90
CA GLU A 648 24.33 1.22 -3.81
C GLU A 648 24.16 -0.29 -4.01
N SER A 649 24.09 -0.71 -5.27
CA SER A 649 23.96 -2.10 -5.70
C SER A 649 25.02 -2.46 -6.73
N VAL A 650 25.61 -3.64 -6.60
CA VAL A 650 26.58 -4.19 -7.54
C VAL A 650 26.16 -5.60 -7.91
N THR A 651 25.97 -5.84 -9.20
CA THR A 651 25.74 -7.18 -9.75
C THR A 651 26.99 -7.61 -10.52
N VAL A 652 27.52 -8.78 -10.20
CA VAL A 652 28.66 -9.38 -10.90
C VAL A 652 28.21 -10.70 -11.51
N VAL A 653 28.55 -10.94 -12.78
CA VAL A 653 28.32 -12.21 -13.45
C VAL A 653 29.65 -12.90 -13.71
N VAL A 654 29.80 -14.10 -13.16
CA VAL A 654 31.01 -14.92 -13.27
C VAL A 654 30.71 -16.26 -13.92
N ASP A 655 31.68 -16.78 -14.66
CA ASP A 655 31.70 -18.16 -15.13
C ASP A 655 33.09 -18.76 -14.89
N CYS A 656 33.15 -19.84 -14.11
CA CYS A 656 34.42 -20.50 -13.74
C CYS A 656 34.59 -21.88 -14.39
N GLY A 657 33.80 -22.20 -15.43
CA GLY A 657 33.78 -23.53 -16.06
C GLY A 657 35.09 -24.04 -16.67
N GLY A 658 36.10 -23.18 -16.83
CA GLY A 658 37.40 -23.49 -17.45
C GLY A 658 38.60 -23.48 -16.50
N GLY A 659 38.40 -23.43 -15.17
CA GLY A 659 39.48 -23.33 -14.18
C GLY A 659 39.99 -21.90 -13.93
N GLU A 660 39.69 -20.96 -14.83
CA GLU A 660 39.89 -19.52 -14.65
C GLU A 660 38.54 -18.80 -14.50
N THR A 661 38.47 -17.81 -13.61
CA THR A 661 37.28 -16.98 -13.40
C THR A 661 37.10 -15.99 -14.55
N LYS A 662 36.13 -16.26 -15.43
CA LYS A 662 35.72 -15.32 -16.48
C LYS A 662 34.66 -14.38 -15.94
N LEU A 663 34.93 -13.09 -16.03
CA LEU A 663 34.02 -12.04 -15.60
C LEU A 663 33.25 -11.52 -16.83
N LEU A 664 31.96 -11.87 -16.92
CA LEU A 664 31.12 -11.58 -18.08
C LEU A 664 30.43 -10.22 -17.99
N GLY A 665 30.24 -9.70 -16.78
CA GLY A 665 29.65 -8.39 -16.57
C GLY A 665 29.78 -7.90 -15.14
N ILE A 666 30.01 -6.60 -14.99
CA ILE A 666 29.87 -5.88 -13.71
C ILE A 666 28.95 -4.70 -13.95
N GLU A 667 27.89 -4.64 -13.17
CA GLU A 667 26.99 -3.51 -13.14
C GLU A 667 27.03 -2.89 -11.74
N LYS A 668 27.29 -1.58 -11.68
CA LYS A 668 27.25 -0.81 -10.45
C LYS A 668 26.22 0.30 -10.61
N ALA A 669 25.22 0.32 -9.74
CA ALA A 669 24.22 1.36 -9.68
C ALA A 669 24.24 2.05 -8.30
N GLY A 670 24.36 3.37 -8.32
CA GLY A 670 24.36 4.19 -7.10
C GLY A 670 25.66 4.16 -6.30
N GLY A 671 25.74 5.06 -5.32
CA GLY A 671 26.78 5.16 -4.28
C GLY A 671 28.22 5.42 -4.71
N THR A 672 29.10 5.48 -3.71
CA THR A 672 30.54 5.80 -3.86
C THR A 672 31.43 4.89 -3.02
N VAL A 673 30.89 3.82 -2.42
CA VAL A 673 31.59 3.01 -1.43
C VAL A 673 32.36 1.88 -2.08
N VAL A 674 31.78 1.22 -3.09
CA VAL A 674 32.46 0.10 -3.77
C VAL A 674 33.58 0.65 -4.64
N GLY A 675 34.82 0.43 -4.18
CA GLY A 675 36.04 0.64 -4.93
C GLY A 675 36.64 -0.67 -5.44
N LYS A 676 37.90 -0.60 -5.92
CA LYS A 676 38.60 -1.73 -6.53
C LYS A 676 38.81 -2.91 -5.56
N LYS A 677 39.00 -2.63 -4.27
CA LYS A 677 39.26 -3.65 -3.24
C LYS A 677 37.98 -4.42 -2.90
N GLU A 678 36.89 -3.69 -2.70
CA GLU A 678 35.56 -4.24 -2.37
C GLU A 678 35.02 -5.05 -3.55
N LEU A 679 35.22 -4.56 -4.78
CA LEU A 679 34.81 -5.27 -5.99
C LEU A 679 35.53 -6.63 -6.13
N ARG A 680 36.84 -6.71 -5.82
CA ARG A 680 37.56 -7.99 -5.81
C ARG A 680 36.97 -8.97 -4.78
N SER A 681 36.61 -8.47 -3.60
CA SER A 681 35.95 -9.30 -2.58
C SER A 681 34.58 -9.81 -3.03
N ILE A 682 33.81 -8.99 -3.77
CA ILE A 682 32.52 -9.43 -4.36
C ILE A 682 32.74 -10.52 -5.40
N VAL A 683 33.77 -10.42 -6.24
CA VAL A 683 34.13 -11.45 -7.23
C VAL A 683 34.49 -12.78 -6.55
N GLU A 684 35.31 -12.76 -5.49
CA GLU A 684 35.64 -13.97 -4.72
C GLU A 684 34.41 -14.63 -4.08
N ILE A 685 33.42 -13.83 -3.66
CA ILE A 685 32.14 -14.36 -3.14
C ILE A 685 31.30 -14.94 -4.29
N ALA A 686 31.33 -14.30 -5.46
CA ALA A 686 30.63 -14.78 -6.65
C ALA A 686 31.19 -16.12 -7.14
N GLU A 687 32.50 -16.32 -7.10
CA GLU A 687 33.15 -17.61 -7.40
C GLU A 687 32.64 -18.74 -6.49
N LYS A 688 32.51 -18.47 -5.19
CA LYS A 688 31.97 -19.47 -4.24
C LYS A 688 30.52 -19.81 -4.54
N ARG A 689 29.71 -18.81 -4.88
CA ARG A 689 28.30 -19.02 -5.26
C ARG A 689 28.18 -19.75 -6.59
N TRP A 690 29.09 -19.50 -7.53
CA TRP A 690 29.13 -20.20 -8.81
C TRP A 690 29.29 -21.71 -8.61
N THR A 691 30.19 -22.16 -7.71
CA THR A 691 30.38 -23.59 -7.43
C THR A 691 29.11 -24.26 -6.88
N GLU A 692 28.38 -23.57 -6.00
CA GLU A 692 27.11 -24.07 -5.45
C GLU A 692 26.01 -24.14 -6.51
N MET A 693 25.84 -23.06 -7.29
CA MET A 693 24.82 -22.96 -8.33
C MET A 693 25.11 -23.86 -9.54
N SER A 694 26.37 -24.02 -9.93
CA SER A 694 26.74 -24.86 -11.07
C SER A 694 26.43 -26.34 -10.79
N THR A 695 26.62 -26.78 -9.54
CA THR A 695 26.22 -28.12 -9.09
C THR A 695 24.70 -28.29 -9.22
N LEU A 696 23.92 -27.37 -8.67
CA LEU A 696 22.45 -27.44 -8.69
C LEU A 696 21.84 -27.28 -10.08
N LEU A 697 22.47 -26.49 -10.95
CA LEU A 697 22.03 -26.29 -12.34
C LEU A 697 22.46 -27.44 -13.27
N ASN A 698 23.37 -28.31 -12.85
CA ASN A 698 23.81 -29.47 -13.64
C ASN A 698 23.12 -30.78 -13.22
N GLY A 699 22.37 -30.77 -12.11
CA GLY A 699 21.67 -31.93 -11.57
C GLY A 699 22.41 -32.54 -10.39
#